data_AF-A0A8B8PEQ5-F1
#
_entry.id   AF-A0A8B8PEQ5-F1
#
_cell.length_a   1.000
_cell.length_b   1.000
_cell.length_c   1.000
_cell.angle_alpha   90.00
_cell.angle_beta   90.00
_cell.angle_gamma   90.00
#
_symmetry.space_group_name_H-M   'P 1'
#
loop_
_entity.id
_entity.type
_entity.pdbx_description
1 polymer ?
#
loop_
_entity_poly.entity_id
_entity_poly.type
_entity_poly.pdbx_seq_one_letter_code
_entity_poly.pdbx_strand_id
1 'polypeptide(L)'
;MRIGEVLSKKKVLVVLDDVGSSEQAEKLIGKYTLCSGSRILITTRNKDVLRNYRPKFPILDYEMKLMSTDYALQLFSKLAFNSDSPPDDYNDLSRKIVIATGRLPLALEVIGSFLYERGQEIWEETFEKLKKAPHEDVFQKLKIRYDALTPEQQQIFLDIACFFIGEDKSNPIYMWKDCKYSASTGVDVLIDMSLIKITKNNRFWMHDQLRELGKEIVCQEHGQNPGKRSRLWIREEILETMTTKKTKNVLALDLDVSKCYPQGVIKSEEIERFKHLRYLKFNGGTFIGDFTNCLTKLTWISWSHPTGASELANMHLENLAVLQFSDNDFIDDSNLQCLIKMARKLKVLSLIRCKSITKTPDFNSCPDLERLILSRCGNLKEIDSSIGKLKSLVELTIHFCDRLRDLPEEIGDLVNLKHFSLTCCKVEFPYSIWKLKSLREVNFVDFFLPSDAANSWELPSSIGMLQNLEVLRVTSHFLKGQLPSDIGNLPHLRILEVSNAHVSEVPETISMLPRLQRLELENCDEIQELPALPTSLTHLKVSSGSLCVVPDLSNLTNLVELELNDERIGGCDQPCTGGLWWIGRLSKLTNLSLRLDNVPAPTELASLRLLNQLDLFGLNLQPFPELPLSLQNLGLGNFRSLVSLSPNMINLSRLELHESSLREIELNESQLPHLRELHVKACFGLKTLKLSSMRKLEIVYVGLCSCLVEIQFSRVSLKDLTIAFCESLRRLVYAEQAGQHNHESVYGMILEIQVAGTSESWEQFALFNCNVQSIGGLSNLKNLKSLLLYYNDGLRVVTGIDELEFLANFDISDCRSLEWSIDVSSTKLPNDCRISISGCREDFRGSVQSYKYQHKGESEEKRKGQMPEEAESSDPSASNKSSEEAESSDRSASELFSMLKQIQDTQAVMQENLAAIKDDMKALKSNLESRMLHVNKEGEMNMAVFEDICRQYETLIKLKQNQDTQAARKVDMKSLQSYLESQMPHLKKQGELHRVLSKQYENVIKWDNYYLSGCWSSF
;
A
#
# COMPACT_ATOMS: atom_id res chain seq x y z
N MET A 1 -16.92 -4.72 -57.31
CA MET A 1 -15.53 -4.21 -57.35
C MET A 1 -15.56 -2.79 -56.80
N ARG A 2 -14.79 -2.35 -55.80
CA ARG A 2 -13.40 -2.72 -55.59
C ARG A 2 -12.82 -2.14 -54.28
N ILE A 3 -13.59 -1.79 -53.23
CA ILE A 3 -12.93 -1.32 -51.98
C ILE A 3 -12.08 -2.45 -51.40
N GLY A 4 -12.66 -3.61 -51.09
CA GLY A 4 -11.88 -4.77 -50.60
C GLY A 4 -10.73 -5.19 -51.55
N GLU A 5 -10.97 -5.23 -52.86
CA GLU A 5 -9.93 -5.57 -53.85
C GLU A 5 -8.84 -4.49 -54.03
N VAL A 6 -9.16 -3.21 -53.88
CA VAL A 6 -8.18 -2.11 -53.95
C VAL A 6 -7.41 -1.99 -52.63
N LEU A 7 -8.09 -2.14 -51.49
CA LEU A 7 -7.48 -2.18 -50.16
C LEU A 7 -6.58 -3.41 -49.97
N SER A 8 -6.88 -4.53 -50.64
CA SER A 8 -5.99 -5.71 -50.63
C SER A 8 -4.64 -5.45 -51.31
N LYS A 9 -4.54 -4.42 -52.15
CA LYS A 9 -3.33 -4.09 -52.95
C LYS A 9 -2.62 -2.82 -52.49
N LYS A 10 -3.15 -2.10 -51.49
CA LYS A 10 -2.57 -0.85 -50.97
C LYS A 10 -2.48 -0.89 -49.46
N LYS A 11 -1.38 -0.36 -48.91
CA LYS A 11 -1.23 -0.13 -47.48
C LYS A 11 -2.19 0.98 -47.05
N VAL A 12 -3.07 0.71 -46.10
CA VAL A 12 -4.11 1.66 -45.66
C VAL A 12 -4.16 1.83 -44.14
N LEU A 13 -4.58 3.02 -43.71
CA LEU A 13 -5.01 3.30 -42.34
C LEU A 13 -6.54 3.48 -42.36
N VAL A 14 -7.26 2.62 -41.65
CA VAL A 14 -8.72 2.71 -41.50
C VAL A 14 -9.03 3.12 -40.08
N VAL A 15 -9.81 4.18 -39.88
CA VAL A 15 -10.28 4.60 -38.56
C VAL A 15 -11.80 4.44 -38.55
N LEU A 16 -12.30 3.57 -37.68
CA LEU A 16 -13.71 3.38 -37.42
C LEU A 16 -14.03 3.99 -36.07
N ASP A 17 -14.74 5.12 -36.08
CA ASP A 17 -15.11 5.83 -34.87
C ASP A 17 -16.49 5.38 -34.37
N ASP A 18 -16.64 5.27 -33.05
CA ASP A 18 -17.86 4.96 -32.29
C ASP A 18 -18.62 3.71 -32.79
N VAL A 19 -17.91 2.60 -33.01
CA VAL A 19 -18.53 1.35 -33.47
C VAL A 19 -19.38 0.73 -32.36
N GLY A 20 -20.68 0.59 -32.60
CA GLY A 20 -21.65 0.11 -31.62
C GLY A 20 -21.97 -1.39 -31.70
N SER A 21 -21.66 -2.06 -32.81
CA SER A 21 -21.89 -3.50 -32.98
C SER A 21 -20.78 -4.17 -33.81
N SER A 22 -20.52 -5.46 -33.55
CA SER A 22 -19.56 -6.24 -34.34
C SER A 22 -19.97 -6.34 -35.81
N GLU A 23 -21.28 -6.35 -36.12
CA GLU A 23 -21.78 -6.39 -37.49
C GLU A 23 -21.39 -5.14 -38.30
N GLN A 24 -21.36 -3.95 -37.66
CA GLN A 24 -20.87 -2.72 -38.31
C GLN A 24 -19.38 -2.85 -38.66
N ALA A 25 -18.56 -3.36 -37.74
CA ALA A 25 -17.14 -3.61 -38.00
C ALA A 25 -16.95 -4.63 -39.14
N GLU A 26 -17.72 -5.74 -39.13
CA GLU A 26 -17.68 -6.75 -40.18
C GLU A 26 -18.09 -6.21 -41.56
N LYS A 27 -19.15 -5.38 -41.63
CA LYS A 27 -19.62 -4.79 -42.88
C LYS A 27 -18.64 -3.77 -43.44
N LEU A 28 -17.99 -2.98 -42.59
CA LEU A 28 -17.07 -1.90 -43.01
C LEU A 28 -15.68 -2.43 -43.39
N ILE A 29 -15.15 -3.39 -42.61
CA ILE A 29 -13.80 -3.94 -42.83
C ILE A 29 -13.86 -5.11 -43.82
N GLY A 30 -14.95 -5.88 -43.80
CA GLY A 30 -15.12 -7.10 -44.60
C GLY A 30 -14.26 -8.26 -44.10
N LYS A 31 -14.46 -9.44 -44.72
CA LYS A 31 -13.67 -10.66 -44.42
C LYS A 31 -12.33 -10.73 -45.19
N TYR A 32 -11.96 -9.67 -45.90
CA TYR A 32 -10.83 -9.66 -46.84
C TYR A 32 -9.51 -9.41 -46.10
N THR A 33 -8.44 -10.07 -46.57
CA THR A 33 -7.07 -9.81 -46.10
C THR A 33 -6.59 -8.48 -46.67
N LEU A 34 -6.36 -7.50 -45.79
CA LEU A 34 -5.72 -6.23 -46.15
C LEU A 34 -4.25 -6.46 -46.54
N CYS A 35 -3.69 -5.53 -47.32
CA CYS A 35 -2.27 -5.53 -47.64
C CYS A 35 -1.41 -5.49 -46.36
N SER A 36 -0.30 -6.24 -46.33
CA SER A 36 0.65 -6.25 -45.22
C SER A 36 1.11 -4.83 -44.88
N GLY A 37 1.13 -4.51 -43.57
CA GLY A 37 1.43 -3.19 -43.03
C GLY A 37 0.25 -2.22 -42.91
N SER A 38 -0.96 -2.61 -43.32
CA SER A 38 -2.18 -1.81 -43.07
C SER A 38 -2.53 -1.80 -41.58
N ARG A 39 -3.16 -0.72 -41.11
CA ARG A 39 -3.59 -0.55 -39.71
C ARG A 39 -5.07 -0.19 -39.66
N ILE A 40 -5.79 -0.78 -38.70
CA ILE A 40 -7.18 -0.45 -38.42
C ILE A 40 -7.23 0.05 -36.97
N LEU A 41 -7.79 1.23 -36.77
CA LEU A 41 -8.12 1.77 -35.46
C LEU A 41 -9.64 1.73 -35.30
N ILE A 42 -10.12 1.05 -34.27
CA ILE A 42 -11.54 1.00 -33.94
C ILE A 42 -11.69 1.67 -32.58
N THR A 43 -12.47 2.73 -32.50
CA THR A 43 -12.93 3.24 -31.22
C THR A 43 -14.29 2.62 -30.94
N THR A 44 -14.45 2.12 -29.72
CA THR A 44 -15.74 1.61 -29.26
C THR A 44 -15.88 1.86 -27.77
N ARG A 45 -17.13 2.00 -27.37
CA ARG A 45 -17.54 2.11 -25.98
C ARG A 45 -18.05 0.77 -25.44
N ASN A 46 -18.18 -0.24 -26.32
CA ASN A 46 -18.65 -1.58 -26.00
C ASN A 46 -17.56 -2.62 -26.27
N LYS A 47 -17.02 -3.25 -25.22
CA LYS A 47 -15.95 -4.27 -25.34
C LYS A 47 -16.41 -5.51 -26.13
N ASP A 48 -17.70 -5.81 -26.16
CA ASP A 48 -18.23 -6.96 -26.90
C ASP A 48 -18.09 -6.83 -28.42
N VAL A 49 -18.02 -5.61 -28.94
CA VAL A 49 -17.78 -5.37 -30.37
C VAL A 49 -16.48 -6.04 -30.80
N LEU A 50 -15.44 -5.96 -29.96
CA LEU A 50 -14.12 -6.53 -30.23
C LEU A 50 -14.06 -8.03 -29.96
N ARG A 51 -14.78 -8.55 -28.94
CA ARG A 51 -14.83 -9.99 -28.64
C ARG A 51 -15.55 -10.80 -29.72
N ASN A 52 -16.66 -10.25 -30.21
CA ASN A 52 -17.50 -10.93 -31.20
C ASN A 52 -16.98 -10.75 -32.63
N TYR A 53 -16.19 -9.70 -32.87
CA TYR A 53 -15.47 -9.52 -34.11
C TYR A 53 -14.26 -10.48 -34.15
N ARG A 54 -14.30 -11.48 -35.05
CA ARG A 54 -13.20 -12.47 -35.21
C ARG A 54 -12.41 -12.26 -36.51
N PRO A 55 -11.58 -11.23 -36.61
CA PRO A 55 -10.71 -11.06 -37.77
C PRO A 55 -9.60 -12.12 -37.79
N LYS A 56 -9.00 -12.34 -38.96
CA LYS A 56 -7.85 -13.24 -39.15
C LYS A 56 -6.52 -12.65 -38.67
N PHE A 57 -6.53 -11.52 -37.97
CA PHE A 57 -5.37 -10.76 -37.52
C PHE A 57 -5.48 -10.40 -36.04
N PRO A 58 -4.35 -10.22 -35.33
CA PRO A 58 -4.36 -9.93 -33.90
C PRO A 58 -4.98 -8.56 -33.61
N ILE A 59 -5.86 -8.50 -32.62
CA ILE A 59 -6.43 -7.26 -32.07
C ILE A 59 -5.56 -6.82 -30.89
N LEU A 60 -5.17 -5.54 -30.86
CA LEU A 60 -4.48 -4.93 -29.73
C LEU A 60 -5.46 -4.00 -29.02
N ASP A 61 -5.85 -4.38 -27.81
CA ASP A 61 -6.78 -3.60 -27.00
C ASP A 61 -6.02 -2.45 -26.31
N TYR A 62 -6.55 -1.23 -26.43
CA TYR A 62 -6.05 -0.06 -25.73
C TYR A 62 -7.19 0.61 -24.96
N GLU A 63 -7.17 0.49 -23.63
CA GLU A 63 -8.15 1.16 -22.78
C GLU A 63 -7.76 2.63 -22.56
N MET A 64 -8.64 3.54 -22.99
CA MET A 64 -8.44 4.98 -22.81
C MET A 64 -8.41 5.34 -21.33
N LYS A 65 -7.29 5.92 -20.88
CA LYS A 65 -7.09 6.38 -19.50
C LYS A 65 -7.74 7.75 -19.27
N LEU A 66 -8.01 8.04 -18.00
CA LEU A 66 -8.43 9.38 -17.57
C LEU A 66 -7.35 10.41 -17.92
N MET A 67 -7.79 11.62 -18.25
CA MET A 67 -6.89 12.74 -18.51
C MET A 67 -6.12 13.09 -17.23
N SER A 68 -4.81 13.37 -17.34
CA SER A 68 -4.05 13.83 -16.18
C SER A 68 -4.60 15.17 -15.70
N THR A 69 -4.40 15.48 -14.42
CA THR A 69 -4.90 16.72 -13.83
C THR A 69 -4.34 17.95 -14.56
N ASP A 70 -3.07 17.91 -14.98
CA ASP A 70 -2.44 19.03 -15.70
C ASP A 70 -3.02 19.23 -17.10
N TYR A 71 -3.21 18.15 -17.87
CA TYR A 71 -3.84 18.25 -19.20
C TYR A 71 -5.32 18.61 -19.11
N ALA A 72 -6.01 18.15 -18.06
CA ALA A 72 -7.40 18.49 -17.81
C ALA A 72 -7.55 19.98 -17.45
N LEU A 73 -6.64 20.50 -16.61
CA LEU A 73 -6.60 21.92 -16.29
C LEU A 73 -6.26 22.75 -17.53
N GLN A 74 -5.27 22.34 -18.33
CA GLN A 74 -4.92 23.02 -19.58
C GLN A 74 -6.09 23.06 -20.56
N LEU A 75 -6.79 21.94 -20.75
CA LEU A 75 -7.98 21.88 -21.62
C LEU A 75 -9.07 22.81 -21.11
N PHE A 76 -9.38 22.73 -19.82
CA PHE A 76 -10.37 23.59 -19.19
C PHE A 76 -10.01 25.07 -19.31
N SER A 77 -8.75 25.44 -19.07
CA SER A 77 -8.26 26.81 -19.19
C SER A 77 -8.33 27.34 -20.62
N LYS A 78 -8.09 26.49 -21.63
CA LYS A 78 -8.27 26.89 -23.04
C LYS A 78 -9.71 27.26 -23.34
N LEU A 79 -10.65 26.53 -22.75
CA LEU A 79 -12.08 26.73 -23.01
C LEU A 79 -12.65 27.90 -22.20
N ALA A 80 -12.20 28.06 -20.95
CA ALA A 80 -12.73 29.06 -20.04
C ALA A 80 -12.04 30.43 -20.16
N PHE A 81 -10.75 30.46 -20.51
CA PHE A 81 -9.91 31.67 -20.54
C PHE A 81 -9.19 31.92 -21.86
N ASN A 82 -9.31 31.03 -22.85
CA ASN A 82 -8.52 31.07 -24.09
C ASN A 82 -6.99 31.09 -23.83
N SER A 83 -6.55 30.40 -22.77
CA SER A 83 -5.16 30.33 -22.30
C SER A 83 -4.76 28.90 -21.91
N ASP A 84 -3.46 28.58 -21.94
CA ASP A 84 -2.95 27.28 -21.46
C ASP A 84 -3.02 27.12 -19.93
N SER A 85 -3.17 28.22 -19.19
CA SER A 85 -3.26 28.24 -17.72
C SER A 85 -4.36 29.20 -17.24
N PRO A 86 -5.00 28.93 -16.09
CA PRO A 86 -5.95 29.86 -15.49
C PRO A 86 -5.20 31.08 -14.92
N PRO A 87 -5.86 32.25 -14.82
CA PRO A 87 -5.38 33.37 -14.01
C PRO A 87 -5.24 32.98 -12.54
N ASP A 88 -4.35 33.63 -11.79
CA ASP A 88 -4.07 33.29 -10.38
C ASP A 88 -5.33 33.29 -9.51
N ASP A 89 -6.18 34.32 -9.65
CA ASP A 89 -7.45 34.46 -8.91
C ASP A 89 -8.45 33.32 -9.19
N TYR A 90 -8.32 32.63 -10.33
CA TYR A 90 -9.20 31.54 -10.74
C TYR A 90 -8.54 30.16 -10.68
N ASN A 91 -7.24 30.08 -10.33
CA ASN A 91 -6.47 28.83 -10.41
C ASN A 91 -7.05 27.76 -9.47
N ASP A 92 -7.32 28.11 -8.21
CA ASP A 92 -7.88 27.19 -7.22
C ASP A 92 -9.28 26.71 -7.60
N LEU A 93 -10.13 27.65 -8.05
CA LEU A 93 -11.50 27.33 -8.46
C LEU A 93 -11.52 26.47 -9.73
N SER A 94 -10.64 26.76 -10.69
CA SER A 94 -10.45 25.96 -11.90
C SER A 94 -10.02 24.52 -11.55
N ARG A 95 -9.07 24.34 -10.63
CA ARG A 95 -8.66 23.02 -10.16
C ARG A 95 -9.79 22.28 -9.46
N LYS A 96 -10.55 22.95 -8.60
CA LYS A 96 -11.73 22.40 -7.92
C LYS A 96 -12.80 21.94 -8.92
N ILE A 97 -13.10 22.75 -9.94
CA ILE A 97 -14.05 22.39 -11.01
C ILE A 97 -13.53 21.21 -11.83
N VAL A 98 -12.26 21.23 -12.26
CA VAL A 98 -11.64 20.12 -13.01
C VAL A 98 -11.75 18.81 -12.25
N ILE A 99 -11.50 18.82 -10.94
CA ILE A 99 -11.69 17.63 -10.08
C ILE A 99 -13.17 17.23 -10.01
N ALA A 100 -14.09 18.18 -9.81
CA ALA A 100 -15.53 17.91 -9.73
C ALA A 100 -16.09 17.31 -11.03
N THR A 101 -15.56 17.67 -12.20
CA THR A 101 -15.94 17.06 -13.49
C THR A 101 -15.45 15.62 -13.68
N GLY A 102 -14.68 15.08 -12.73
CA GLY A 102 -14.03 13.77 -12.84
C GLY A 102 -12.93 13.73 -13.90
N ARG A 103 -12.43 14.89 -14.37
CA ARG A 103 -11.44 15.02 -15.46
C ARG A 103 -11.91 14.38 -16.77
N LEU A 104 -13.22 14.34 -17.00
CA LEU A 104 -13.81 13.86 -18.24
C LEU A 104 -13.72 14.98 -19.30
N PRO A 105 -12.99 14.81 -20.42
CA PRO A 105 -12.82 15.89 -21.40
C PRO A 105 -14.15 16.47 -21.89
N LEU A 106 -15.18 15.63 -22.05
CA LEU A 106 -16.53 16.08 -22.42
C LEU A 106 -17.15 17.04 -21.40
N ALA A 107 -16.99 16.76 -20.11
CA ALA A 107 -17.51 17.62 -19.06
C ALA A 107 -16.71 18.93 -18.95
N LEU A 108 -15.39 18.85 -19.11
CA LEU A 108 -14.51 20.01 -19.17
C LEU A 108 -14.87 20.92 -20.36
N GLU A 109 -15.18 20.35 -21.52
CA GLU A 109 -15.63 21.08 -22.71
C GLU A 109 -16.90 21.88 -22.46
N VAL A 110 -17.92 21.22 -21.91
CA VAL A 110 -19.21 21.85 -21.60
C VAL A 110 -19.04 22.94 -20.55
N ILE A 111 -18.39 22.64 -19.44
CA ILE A 111 -18.32 23.55 -18.28
C ILE A 111 -17.35 24.70 -18.57
N GLY A 112 -16.19 24.44 -19.18
CA GLY A 112 -15.25 25.47 -19.58
C GLY A 112 -15.89 26.48 -20.55
N SER A 113 -16.62 25.98 -21.55
CA SER A 113 -17.34 26.85 -22.50
C SER A 113 -18.48 27.63 -21.84
N PHE A 114 -19.17 27.04 -20.87
CA PHE A 114 -20.25 27.72 -20.12
C PHE A 114 -19.72 28.89 -19.27
N LEU A 115 -18.54 28.72 -18.69
CA LEU A 115 -17.89 29.67 -17.79
C LEU A 115 -17.06 30.74 -18.51
N TYR A 116 -16.87 30.60 -19.83
CA TYR A 116 -16.19 31.58 -20.67
C TYR A 116 -16.85 32.96 -20.55
N GLU A 117 -16.04 33.99 -20.26
CA GLU A 117 -16.45 35.39 -20.03
C GLU A 117 -17.49 35.59 -18.89
N ARG A 118 -17.62 34.63 -17.95
CA ARG A 118 -18.47 34.75 -16.76
C ARG A 118 -17.69 35.27 -15.55
N GLY A 119 -18.37 36.02 -14.68
CA GLY A 119 -17.80 36.49 -13.41
C GLY A 119 -17.65 35.38 -12.36
N GLN A 120 -16.77 35.60 -11.38
CA GLN A 120 -16.43 34.63 -10.34
C GLN A 120 -17.63 34.07 -9.55
N GLU A 121 -18.66 34.89 -9.30
CA GLU A 121 -19.89 34.45 -8.62
C GLU A 121 -20.57 33.26 -9.32
N ILE A 122 -20.62 33.29 -10.66
CA ILE A 122 -21.21 32.22 -11.48
C ILE A 122 -20.32 30.98 -11.43
N TRP A 123 -19.00 31.14 -11.36
CA TRP A 123 -18.08 30.03 -11.21
C TRP A 123 -18.27 29.30 -9.89
N GLU A 124 -18.39 30.05 -8.79
CA GLU A 124 -18.65 29.51 -7.45
C GLU A 124 -20.01 28.80 -7.40
N GLU A 125 -21.06 29.42 -7.95
CA GLU A 125 -22.39 28.81 -8.06
C GLU A 125 -22.36 27.50 -8.88
N THR A 126 -21.63 27.51 -10.00
CA THR A 126 -21.47 26.33 -10.87
C THR A 126 -20.72 25.23 -10.14
N PHE A 127 -19.65 25.56 -9.41
CA PHE A 127 -18.93 24.60 -8.60
C PHE A 127 -19.81 23.97 -7.51
N GLU A 128 -20.61 24.78 -6.79
CA GLU A 128 -21.55 24.26 -5.79
C GLU A 128 -22.65 23.38 -6.39
N LYS A 129 -23.10 23.67 -7.62
CA LYS A 129 -24.02 22.79 -8.37
C LYS A 129 -23.35 21.48 -8.77
N LEU A 130 -22.12 21.53 -9.26
CA LEU A 130 -21.35 20.35 -9.69
C LEU A 130 -21.02 19.39 -8.55
N LYS A 131 -20.93 19.87 -7.31
CA LYS A 131 -20.81 19.00 -6.13
C LYS A 131 -22.02 18.10 -5.93
N LYS A 132 -23.20 18.50 -6.43
CA LYS A 132 -24.46 17.80 -6.21
C LYS A 132 -24.87 16.94 -7.40
N ALA A 133 -24.72 17.45 -8.62
CA ALA A 133 -25.14 16.76 -9.82
C ALA A 133 -24.30 17.18 -11.04
N PRO A 134 -24.22 16.35 -12.09
CA PRO A 134 -23.59 16.75 -13.35
C PRO A 134 -24.32 17.93 -14.01
N HIS A 135 -23.59 18.76 -14.76
CA HIS A 135 -24.21 19.81 -15.58
C HIS A 135 -25.20 19.20 -16.59
N GLU A 136 -26.33 19.86 -16.85
CA GLU A 136 -27.44 19.31 -17.66
C GLU A 136 -27.00 18.77 -19.03
N ASP A 137 -26.16 19.52 -19.77
CA ASP A 137 -25.65 19.06 -21.07
C ASP A 137 -24.74 17.82 -20.97
N VAL A 138 -24.00 17.68 -19.86
CA VAL A 138 -23.19 16.47 -19.59
C VAL A 138 -24.12 15.33 -19.21
N PHE A 139 -25.11 15.61 -18.37
CA PHE A 139 -26.12 14.67 -17.92
C PHE A 139 -26.85 14.04 -19.11
N GLN A 140 -27.38 14.84 -20.04
CA GLN A 140 -28.08 14.34 -21.23
C GLN A 140 -27.18 13.46 -22.11
N LYS A 141 -25.91 13.86 -22.30
CA LYS A 141 -24.95 13.06 -23.09
C LYS A 141 -24.62 11.72 -22.44
N LEU A 142 -24.50 11.66 -21.11
CA LEU A 142 -24.24 10.41 -20.40
C LEU A 142 -25.49 9.53 -20.31
N LYS A 143 -26.67 10.14 -20.17
CA LYS A 143 -27.97 9.46 -20.03
C LYS A 143 -28.35 8.62 -21.24
N ILE A 144 -27.91 8.97 -22.45
CA ILE A 144 -28.16 8.18 -23.68
C ILE A 144 -27.83 6.69 -23.49
N ARG A 145 -26.75 6.37 -22.76
CA ARG A 145 -26.38 4.97 -22.50
C ARG A 145 -27.27 4.29 -21.48
N TYR A 146 -27.64 5.01 -20.44
CA TYR A 146 -28.58 4.51 -19.45
C TYR A 146 -29.95 4.21 -20.08
N ASP A 147 -30.42 5.08 -20.98
CA ASP A 147 -31.68 4.90 -21.69
C ASP A 147 -31.65 3.71 -22.68
N ALA A 148 -30.46 3.29 -23.12
CA ALA A 148 -30.27 2.10 -23.96
C ALA A 148 -30.29 0.77 -23.18
N LEU A 149 -30.21 0.82 -21.84
CA LEU A 149 -30.28 -0.38 -20.98
C LEU A 149 -31.71 -0.91 -20.88
N THR A 150 -31.85 -2.22 -20.64
CA THR A 150 -33.15 -2.79 -20.28
C THR A 150 -33.59 -2.30 -18.90
N PRO A 151 -34.91 -2.32 -18.58
CA PRO A 151 -35.39 -1.87 -17.28
C PRO A 151 -34.72 -2.57 -16.08
N GLU A 152 -34.37 -3.85 -16.21
CA GLU A 152 -33.66 -4.61 -15.17
C GLU A 152 -32.21 -4.12 -15.00
N GLN A 153 -31.51 -3.90 -16.11
CA GLN A 153 -30.13 -3.38 -16.12
C GLN A 153 -30.05 -1.95 -15.57
N GLN A 154 -31.06 -1.13 -15.85
CA GLN A 154 -31.20 0.21 -15.27
C GLN A 154 -31.29 0.13 -13.74
N GLN A 155 -32.08 -0.78 -13.19
CA GLN A 155 -32.18 -0.96 -11.73
C GLN A 155 -30.85 -1.42 -11.12
N ILE A 156 -30.10 -2.31 -11.79
CA ILE A 156 -28.76 -2.73 -11.36
C ILE A 156 -27.79 -1.53 -11.37
N PHE A 157 -27.80 -0.73 -12.44
CA PHE A 157 -26.97 0.47 -12.56
C PHE A 157 -27.24 1.46 -11.42
N LEU A 158 -28.52 1.76 -11.14
CA LEU A 158 -28.91 2.67 -10.07
C LEU A 158 -28.54 2.12 -8.67
N ASP A 159 -28.73 0.82 -8.45
CA ASP A 159 -28.31 0.18 -7.19
C ASP A 159 -26.80 0.32 -6.97
N ILE A 160 -25.99 0.12 -8.01
CA ILE A 160 -24.53 0.29 -7.92
C ILE A 160 -24.19 1.75 -7.64
N ALA A 161 -24.73 2.69 -8.43
CA ALA A 161 -24.44 4.11 -8.28
C ALA A 161 -24.78 4.66 -6.89
N CYS A 162 -25.88 4.20 -6.29
CA CYS A 162 -26.33 4.68 -4.98
C CYS A 162 -25.64 3.97 -3.81
N PHE A 163 -25.44 2.64 -3.86
CA PHE A 163 -25.12 1.86 -2.66
C PHE A 163 -23.93 0.91 -2.76
N PHE A 164 -23.62 0.37 -3.95
CA PHE A 164 -22.65 -0.75 -4.07
C PHE A 164 -21.27 -0.35 -4.61
N ILE A 165 -20.95 0.92 -4.76
CA ILE A 165 -19.58 1.32 -5.12
C ILE A 165 -18.62 0.91 -4.00
N GLY A 166 -17.56 0.20 -4.37
CA GLY A 166 -16.59 -0.38 -3.44
C GLY A 166 -17.03 -1.69 -2.78
N GLU A 167 -18.27 -2.15 -2.98
CA GLU A 167 -18.75 -3.42 -2.44
C GLU A 167 -18.31 -4.61 -3.30
N ASP A 168 -18.16 -5.78 -2.67
CA ASP A 168 -17.86 -7.05 -3.35
C ASP A 168 -19.03 -7.41 -4.28
N LYS A 169 -18.74 -7.58 -5.58
CA LYS A 169 -19.77 -7.84 -6.61
C LYS A 169 -20.58 -9.10 -6.33
N SER A 170 -20.01 -10.05 -5.59
CA SER A 170 -20.60 -11.36 -5.37
C SER A 170 -21.84 -11.29 -4.45
N ASN A 171 -21.94 -10.31 -3.54
CA ASN A 171 -23.10 -10.19 -2.65
C ASN A 171 -24.35 -9.65 -3.39
N PRO A 172 -24.32 -8.53 -4.14
CA PRO A 172 -25.52 -7.96 -4.76
C PRO A 172 -26.21 -8.87 -5.78
N ILE A 173 -25.46 -9.80 -6.38
CA ILE A 173 -26.00 -10.81 -7.31
C ILE A 173 -27.15 -11.61 -6.68
N TYR A 174 -27.07 -11.94 -5.39
CA TYR A 174 -28.12 -12.68 -4.69
C TYR A 174 -29.43 -11.90 -4.58
N MET A 175 -29.32 -10.62 -4.23
CA MET A 175 -30.46 -9.71 -4.15
C MET A 175 -31.14 -9.55 -5.52
N TRP A 176 -30.35 -9.36 -6.58
CA TRP A 176 -30.88 -9.17 -7.93
C TRP A 176 -31.51 -10.44 -8.50
N LYS A 177 -30.92 -11.62 -8.24
CA LYS A 177 -31.52 -12.91 -8.62
C LYS A 177 -32.87 -13.13 -7.97
N ASP A 178 -32.99 -12.80 -6.67
CA ASP A 178 -34.26 -12.93 -5.95
C ASP A 178 -35.30 -11.89 -6.43
N CYS A 179 -34.84 -10.73 -6.92
CA CYS A 179 -35.68 -9.77 -7.66
C CYS A 179 -36.03 -10.21 -9.10
N LYS A 180 -35.60 -11.41 -9.54
CA LYS A 180 -35.75 -11.96 -10.89
C LYS A 180 -35.04 -11.18 -11.99
N TYR A 181 -34.00 -10.42 -11.65
CA TYR A 181 -33.17 -9.74 -12.64
C TYR A 181 -32.15 -10.71 -13.22
N SER A 182 -31.77 -10.51 -14.48
CA SER A 182 -30.61 -11.17 -15.07
C SER A 182 -29.30 -10.62 -14.47
N ALA A 183 -29.00 -10.94 -13.21
CA ALA A 183 -27.94 -10.31 -12.41
C ALA A 183 -26.55 -10.40 -13.06
N SER A 184 -26.09 -11.62 -13.39
CA SER A 184 -24.77 -11.83 -13.97
C SER A 184 -24.65 -11.18 -15.36
N THR A 185 -25.60 -11.46 -16.25
CA THR A 185 -25.65 -10.86 -17.59
C THR A 185 -25.78 -9.34 -17.54
N GLY A 186 -26.54 -8.80 -16.58
CA GLY A 186 -26.72 -7.37 -16.40
C GLY A 186 -25.42 -6.69 -15.99
N VAL A 187 -24.69 -7.26 -15.02
CA VAL A 187 -23.36 -6.76 -14.63
C VAL A 187 -22.37 -6.82 -15.80
N ASP A 188 -22.36 -7.92 -16.55
CA ASP A 188 -21.50 -8.09 -17.73
C ASP A 188 -21.80 -7.00 -18.78
N VAL A 189 -23.07 -6.77 -19.11
CA VAL A 189 -23.47 -5.70 -20.05
C VAL A 189 -23.03 -4.32 -19.57
N LEU A 190 -23.14 -4.02 -18.27
CA LEU A 190 -22.67 -2.74 -17.73
C LEU A 190 -21.14 -2.60 -17.82
N ILE A 191 -20.38 -3.69 -17.64
CA ILE A 191 -18.93 -3.71 -17.83
C ILE A 191 -18.58 -3.51 -19.31
N ASP A 192 -19.26 -4.22 -20.19
CA ASP A 192 -19.00 -4.19 -21.62
C ASP A 192 -19.33 -2.82 -22.19
N MET A 193 -20.42 -2.17 -21.76
CA MET A 193 -20.75 -0.76 -22.04
C MET A 193 -19.85 0.26 -21.33
N SER A 194 -18.85 -0.17 -20.57
CA SER A 194 -17.92 0.68 -19.80
C SER A 194 -18.62 1.62 -18.82
N LEU A 195 -19.80 1.24 -18.31
CA LEU A 195 -20.54 1.99 -17.29
C LEU A 195 -20.01 1.70 -15.87
N ILE A 196 -19.46 0.51 -15.66
CA ILE A 196 -18.79 0.09 -14.42
C ILE A 196 -17.51 -0.67 -14.74
N LYS A 197 -16.67 -0.85 -13.73
CA LYS A 197 -15.51 -1.76 -13.75
C LYS A 197 -15.50 -2.60 -12.47
N ILE A 198 -14.86 -3.75 -12.52
CA ILE A 198 -14.53 -4.55 -11.33
C ILE A 198 -13.05 -4.36 -11.05
N THR A 199 -12.73 -3.92 -9.84
CA THR A 199 -11.34 -3.77 -9.39
C THR A 199 -10.66 -5.13 -9.21
N LYS A 200 -9.34 -5.16 -9.07
CA LYS A 200 -8.57 -6.40 -8.81
C LYS A 200 -9.10 -7.19 -7.60
N ASN A 201 -9.70 -6.50 -6.62
CA ASN A 201 -10.23 -7.09 -5.39
C ASN A 201 -11.72 -7.50 -5.50
N ASN A 202 -12.22 -7.73 -6.72
CA ASN A 202 -13.62 -8.11 -7.01
C ASN A 202 -14.69 -7.08 -6.57
N ARG A 203 -14.30 -5.81 -6.36
CA ARG A 203 -15.21 -4.73 -5.93
C ARG A 203 -15.71 -3.90 -7.09
N PHE A 204 -16.95 -3.43 -7.03
CA PHE A 204 -17.50 -2.50 -8.02
C PHE A 204 -16.78 -1.14 -7.98
N TRP A 205 -16.49 -0.63 -9.17
CA TRP A 205 -15.99 0.72 -9.39
C TRP A 205 -16.82 1.40 -10.48
N MET A 206 -17.17 2.66 -10.28
CA MET A 206 -17.91 3.47 -11.23
C MET A 206 -17.27 4.86 -11.28
N HIS A 207 -17.16 5.44 -12.48
CA HIS A 207 -16.64 6.79 -12.65
C HIS A 207 -17.54 7.81 -11.93
N ASP A 208 -16.96 8.84 -11.30
CA ASP A 208 -17.71 9.80 -10.47
C ASP A 208 -18.88 10.44 -11.24
N GLN A 209 -18.68 10.87 -12.49
CA GLN A 209 -19.77 11.42 -13.33
C GLN A 209 -20.91 10.43 -13.60
N LEU A 210 -20.61 9.13 -13.71
CA LEU A 210 -21.64 8.09 -13.89
C LEU A 210 -22.35 7.78 -12.57
N ARG A 211 -21.64 7.85 -11.45
CA ARG A 211 -22.22 7.75 -10.11
C ARG A 211 -23.21 8.89 -9.87
N GLU A 212 -22.80 10.12 -10.13
CA GLU A 212 -23.66 11.29 -9.93
C GLU A 212 -24.82 11.32 -10.95
N LEU A 213 -24.62 10.82 -12.18
CA LEU A 213 -25.73 10.56 -13.12
C LEU A 213 -26.79 9.64 -12.50
N GLY A 214 -26.37 8.49 -11.95
CA GLY A 214 -27.30 7.52 -11.35
C GLY A 214 -28.08 8.10 -10.16
N LYS A 215 -27.40 8.85 -9.29
CA LYS A 215 -28.04 9.54 -8.17
C LYS A 215 -29.03 10.61 -8.63
N GLU A 216 -28.64 11.42 -9.61
CA GLU A 216 -29.50 12.48 -10.14
C GLU A 216 -30.75 11.91 -10.85
N ILE A 217 -30.64 10.78 -11.56
CA ILE A 217 -31.80 10.07 -12.13
C ILE A 217 -32.82 9.74 -11.03
N VAL A 218 -32.37 9.26 -9.86
CA VAL A 218 -33.27 8.97 -8.74
C VAL A 218 -33.85 10.25 -8.13
N CYS A 219 -33.07 11.31 -8.01
CA CYS A 219 -33.56 12.61 -7.53
C CYS A 219 -34.68 13.16 -8.43
N GLN A 220 -34.56 12.97 -9.75
CA GLN A 220 -35.53 13.41 -10.76
C GLN A 220 -36.83 12.60 -10.78
N GLU A 221 -36.85 11.36 -10.26
CA GLU A 221 -38.09 10.54 -10.23
C GLU A 221 -39.25 11.33 -9.61
N HIS A 222 -39.01 11.96 -8.45
CA HIS A 222 -39.96 12.80 -7.75
C HIS A 222 -39.27 13.95 -7.00
N GLY A 223 -39.01 15.04 -7.72
CA GLY A 223 -38.15 16.15 -7.28
C GLY A 223 -38.46 16.81 -5.93
N GLN A 224 -39.73 16.88 -5.50
CA GLN A 224 -40.13 17.55 -4.25
C GLN A 224 -40.44 16.59 -3.09
N ASN A 225 -40.46 15.27 -3.31
CA ASN A 225 -40.91 14.32 -2.28
C ASN A 225 -39.99 13.10 -2.22
N PRO A 226 -38.95 13.13 -1.36
CA PRO A 226 -38.00 12.03 -1.21
C PRO A 226 -38.70 10.69 -0.91
N GLY A 227 -39.77 10.70 -0.12
CA GLY A 227 -40.52 9.48 0.23
C GLY A 227 -41.25 8.77 -0.91
N LYS A 228 -41.29 9.35 -2.11
CA LYS A 228 -41.80 8.68 -3.32
C LYS A 228 -40.70 8.14 -4.23
N ARG A 229 -39.44 8.54 -4.03
CA ARG A 229 -38.29 8.07 -4.83
C ARG A 229 -38.05 6.57 -4.57
N SER A 230 -37.43 5.90 -5.52
CA SER A 230 -37.11 4.48 -5.46
C SER A 230 -35.96 4.17 -4.50
N ARG A 231 -35.01 5.10 -4.31
CA ARG A 231 -33.82 4.94 -3.46
C ARG A 231 -33.62 6.18 -2.61
N LEU A 232 -33.18 5.98 -1.37
CA LEU A 232 -32.84 7.06 -0.45
C LEU A 232 -31.51 6.76 0.27
N TRP A 233 -30.62 7.75 0.28
CA TRP A 233 -29.30 7.68 0.93
C TRP A 233 -28.91 8.99 1.63
N ILE A 234 -29.71 10.06 1.49
CA ILE A 234 -29.46 11.35 2.14
C ILE A 234 -30.14 11.33 3.50
N ARG A 235 -29.36 11.44 4.57
CA ARG A 235 -29.82 11.30 5.96
C ARG A 235 -30.97 12.24 6.30
N GLU A 236 -30.83 13.53 5.99
CA GLU A 236 -31.82 14.56 6.32
C GLU A 236 -33.15 14.26 5.64
N GLU A 237 -33.11 13.90 4.34
CA GLU A 237 -34.28 13.52 3.58
C GLU A 237 -34.97 12.26 4.14
N ILE A 238 -34.19 11.28 4.62
CA ILE A 238 -34.73 10.05 5.21
C ILE A 238 -35.44 10.34 6.52
N LEU A 239 -34.83 11.13 7.42
CA LEU A 239 -35.43 11.47 8.71
C LEU A 239 -36.72 12.28 8.51
N GLU A 240 -36.72 13.27 7.63
CA GLU A 240 -37.94 14.00 7.23
C GLU A 240 -38.99 13.03 6.69
N THR A 241 -38.59 12.12 5.81
CA THR A 241 -39.47 11.12 5.21
C THR A 241 -40.08 10.20 6.28
N MET A 242 -39.34 9.82 7.32
CA MET A 242 -39.81 8.96 8.42
C MET A 242 -40.84 9.65 9.31
N THR A 243 -40.74 10.95 9.55
CA THR A 243 -41.75 11.68 10.36
C THR A 243 -43.14 11.72 9.69
N THR A 244 -43.20 11.67 8.36
CA THR A 244 -44.47 11.76 7.63
C THR A 244 -45.26 10.44 7.64
N LYS A 245 -46.57 10.51 7.91
CA LYS A 245 -47.47 9.34 8.04
C LYS A 245 -47.89 8.66 6.72
N LYS A 246 -47.31 9.04 5.57
CA LYS A 246 -47.69 8.50 4.25
C LYS A 246 -46.91 7.22 3.94
N THR A 247 -47.53 6.28 3.22
CA THR A 247 -46.85 5.11 2.66
C THR A 247 -45.75 5.50 1.68
N LYS A 248 -44.66 4.75 1.68
CA LYS A 248 -43.45 5.05 0.91
C LYS A 248 -43.25 4.03 -0.20
N ASN A 249 -42.83 4.49 -1.38
CA ASN A 249 -42.52 3.64 -2.55
C ASN A 249 -41.03 3.33 -2.69
N VAL A 250 -40.27 3.50 -1.59
CA VAL A 250 -38.82 3.30 -1.56
C VAL A 250 -38.50 1.80 -1.58
N LEU A 251 -37.61 1.43 -2.50
CA LEU A 251 -37.12 0.07 -2.70
C LEU A 251 -35.79 -0.18 -1.96
N ALA A 252 -34.94 0.84 -1.82
CA ALA A 252 -33.66 0.73 -1.15
C ALA A 252 -33.37 1.93 -0.26
N LEU A 253 -32.87 1.67 0.95
CA LEU A 253 -32.64 2.67 1.98
C LEU A 253 -31.25 2.49 2.60
N ASP A 254 -30.46 3.55 2.66
CA ASP A 254 -29.22 3.64 3.44
C ASP A 254 -29.38 4.71 4.52
N LEU A 255 -29.47 4.26 5.76
CA LEU A 255 -29.76 5.09 6.92
C LEU A 255 -28.58 5.06 7.88
N ASP A 256 -27.93 6.21 8.04
CA ASP A 256 -26.87 6.42 9.03
C ASP A 256 -27.36 7.32 10.17
N VAL A 257 -27.51 6.72 11.35
CA VAL A 257 -27.87 7.38 12.61
C VAL A 257 -26.72 7.34 13.64
N SER A 258 -25.54 6.86 13.26
CA SER A 258 -24.37 6.75 14.16
C SER A 258 -23.92 8.11 14.74
N LYS A 259 -24.21 9.21 14.03
CA LYS A 259 -23.91 10.59 14.43
C LYS A 259 -25.01 11.23 15.30
N CYS A 260 -25.99 10.48 15.80
CA CYS A 260 -27.10 10.96 16.62
C CYS A 260 -27.06 10.32 18.02
N TYR A 261 -26.25 10.85 18.93
CA TYR A 261 -26.43 10.59 20.37
C TYR A 261 -27.48 11.57 20.90
N PRO A 262 -28.60 11.15 21.54
CA PRO A 262 -29.00 9.81 21.98
C PRO A 262 -30.25 9.22 21.26
N GLN A 263 -30.57 9.66 20.03
CA GLN A 263 -31.88 9.43 19.37
C GLN A 263 -31.87 8.43 18.19
N GLY A 264 -30.98 7.44 18.19
CA GLY A 264 -30.91 6.41 17.14
C GLY A 264 -31.99 5.31 17.18
N VAL A 265 -33.15 5.52 17.79
CA VAL A 265 -34.20 4.48 17.90
C VAL A 265 -35.16 4.56 16.73
N ILE A 266 -35.33 3.46 15.99
CA ILE A 266 -36.35 3.31 14.94
C ILE A 266 -37.50 2.46 15.47
N LYS A 267 -38.70 3.02 15.42
CA LYS A 267 -39.92 2.31 15.83
C LYS A 267 -40.48 1.46 14.69
N SER A 268 -41.10 0.34 15.03
CA SER A 268 -41.74 -0.51 14.02
C SER A 268 -42.77 0.22 13.14
N GLU A 269 -43.56 1.14 13.73
CA GLU A 269 -44.54 1.98 13.03
C GLU A 269 -43.94 2.89 11.93
N GLU A 270 -42.65 3.20 12.03
CA GLU A 270 -41.94 4.04 11.06
C GLU A 270 -41.44 3.21 9.88
N ILE A 271 -40.92 2.01 10.15
CA ILE A 271 -40.39 1.11 9.12
C ILE A 271 -41.50 0.35 8.37
N GLU A 272 -42.65 0.09 9.01
CA GLU A 272 -43.81 -0.54 8.37
C GLU A 272 -44.30 0.24 7.13
N ARG A 273 -44.03 1.55 7.09
CA ARG A 273 -44.42 2.43 5.98
C ARG A 273 -43.67 2.12 4.68
N PHE A 274 -42.56 1.39 4.75
CA PHE A 274 -41.70 0.99 3.64
C PHE A 274 -42.07 -0.41 3.10
N LYS A 275 -43.29 -0.55 2.56
CA LYS A 275 -43.88 -1.84 2.16
C LYS A 275 -43.17 -2.57 0.99
N HIS A 276 -42.28 -1.88 0.27
CA HIS A 276 -41.61 -2.42 -0.91
C HIS A 276 -40.08 -2.46 -0.76
N LEU A 277 -39.57 -2.26 0.45
CA LEU A 277 -38.15 -2.25 0.72
C LEU A 277 -37.55 -3.64 0.46
N ARG A 278 -36.57 -3.69 -0.44
CA ARG A 278 -35.77 -4.87 -0.75
C ARG A 278 -34.35 -4.80 -0.18
N TYR A 279 -33.82 -3.60 0.03
CA TYR A 279 -32.48 -3.34 0.54
C TYR A 279 -32.53 -2.34 1.70
N LEU A 280 -31.89 -2.71 2.81
CA LEU A 280 -31.73 -1.85 3.97
C LEU A 280 -30.27 -1.88 4.43
N LYS A 281 -29.62 -0.74 4.43
CA LYS A 281 -28.36 -0.51 5.13
C LYS A 281 -28.63 0.42 6.30
N PHE A 282 -28.23 -0.01 7.49
CA PHE A 282 -28.50 0.68 8.73
C PHE A 282 -27.21 0.79 9.54
N ASN A 283 -26.72 2.00 9.71
CA ASN A 283 -25.49 2.29 10.47
C ASN A 283 -25.85 3.10 11.72
N GLY A 284 -25.54 2.58 12.90
CA GLY A 284 -26.02 3.12 14.17
C GLY A 284 -27.41 2.58 14.55
N GLY A 285 -27.86 2.93 15.75
CA GLY A 285 -29.28 2.86 16.14
C GLY A 285 -29.82 1.47 16.48
N THR A 286 -31.06 1.44 16.97
CA THR A 286 -31.75 0.21 17.41
C THR A 286 -33.19 0.14 16.94
N PHE A 287 -33.64 -1.09 16.68
CA PHE A 287 -35.05 -1.39 16.39
C PHE A 287 -35.81 -1.64 17.69
N ILE A 288 -36.92 -0.94 17.89
CA ILE A 288 -37.83 -1.11 19.04
C ILE A 288 -39.27 -1.27 18.55
N GLY A 289 -39.99 -2.26 19.10
CA GLY A 289 -41.41 -2.51 18.81
C GLY A 289 -41.67 -3.86 18.14
N ASP A 290 -42.93 -4.09 17.77
CA ASP A 290 -43.35 -5.34 17.10
C ASP A 290 -43.17 -5.25 15.58
N PHE A 291 -42.34 -6.15 15.02
CA PHE A 291 -42.00 -6.21 13.60
C PHE A 291 -42.71 -7.33 12.83
N THR A 292 -43.77 -7.93 13.41
CA THR A 292 -44.45 -9.12 12.85
C THR A 292 -44.86 -8.98 11.37
N ASN A 293 -45.22 -7.77 10.92
CA ASN A 293 -45.62 -7.47 9.53
C ASN A 293 -44.68 -6.50 8.78
N CYS A 294 -43.50 -6.20 9.34
CA CYS A 294 -42.54 -5.28 8.73
C CYS A 294 -41.58 -6.01 7.79
N LEU A 295 -41.03 -5.30 6.80
CA LEU A 295 -39.88 -5.76 5.99
C LEU A 295 -40.08 -7.10 5.25
N THR A 296 -41.34 -7.47 4.95
CA THR A 296 -41.68 -8.78 4.36
C THR A 296 -41.09 -9.00 2.96
N LYS A 297 -40.76 -7.94 2.22
CA LYS A 297 -40.08 -7.99 0.91
C LYS A 297 -38.57 -7.80 0.99
N LEU A 298 -38.01 -7.67 2.19
CA LEU A 298 -36.59 -7.38 2.37
C LEU A 298 -35.76 -8.58 1.95
N THR A 299 -34.82 -8.32 1.05
CA THR A 299 -33.88 -9.32 0.50
C THR A 299 -32.46 -9.14 1.03
N TRP A 300 -32.12 -7.92 1.46
CA TRP A 300 -30.82 -7.57 2.00
C TRP A 300 -30.95 -6.70 3.24
N ILE A 301 -30.27 -7.07 4.31
CA ILE A 301 -30.04 -6.19 5.47
C ILE A 301 -28.55 -6.13 5.82
N SER A 302 -28.03 -4.92 5.93
CA SER A 302 -26.70 -4.63 6.48
C SER A 302 -26.88 -3.76 7.71
N TRP A 303 -26.44 -4.24 8.87
CA TRP A 303 -26.59 -3.49 10.12
C TRP A 303 -25.25 -3.34 10.84
N SER A 304 -24.88 -2.08 11.09
CA SER A 304 -23.61 -1.70 11.70
C SER A 304 -23.80 -0.86 12.96
N HIS A 305 -22.92 -1.02 13.95
CA HIS A 305 -22.86 -0.19 15.18
C HIS A 305 -24.19 0.01 15.95
N PRO A 306 -24.95 -1.04 16.32
CA PRO A 306 -26.18 -0.84 17.06
C PRO A 306 -25.95 -0.19 18.43
N THR A 307 -26.80 0.79 18.78
CA THR A 307 -26.71 1.55 20.03
C THR A 307 -27.85 1.17 20.98
N GLY A 308 -27.66 0.13 21.81
CA GLY A 308 -28.61 -0.30 22.87
C GLY A 308 -29.23 -1.69 22.65
N ALA A 309 -30.11 -2.11 23.56
CA ALA A 309 -30.80 -3.40 23.47
C ALA A 309 -31.94 -3.35 22.44
N SER A 310 -31.99 -4.31 21.49
CA SER A 310 -33.01 -4.41 20.45
C SER A 310 -33.87 -5.67 20.61
N GLU A 311 -35.19 -5.52 20.50
CA GLU A 311 -36.15 -6.64 20.55
C GLU A 311 -36.32 -7.22 19.15
N LEU A 312 -35.40 -8.08 18.72
CA LEU A 312 -35.39 -8.68 17.37
C LEU A 312 -36.28 -9.94 17.23
N ALA A 313 -36.90 -10.38 18.33
CA ALA A 313 -37.59 -11.67 18.42
C ALA A 313 -38.78 -11.84 17.45
N ASN A 314 -39.33 -10.74 16.90
CA ASN A 314 -40.53 -10.74 16.06
C ASN A 314 -40.30 -10.29 14.60
N MET A 315 -39.06 -10.21 14.09
CA MET A 315 -38.82 -9.80 12.69
C MET A 315 -39.02 -10.95 11.69
N HIS A 316 -40.09 -10.91 10.88
CA HIS A 316 -40.34 -11.92 9.84
C HIS A 316 -39.50 -11.69 8.57
N LEU A 317 -38.27 -12.22 8.57
CA LEU A 317 -37.29 -12.07 7.48
C LEU A 317 -37.29 -13.25 6.50
N GLU A 318 -38.48 -13.76 6.13
CA GLU A 318 -38.61 -14.99 5.33
C GLU A 318 -38.02 -14.90 3.91
N ASN A 319 -37.95 -13.68 3.34
CA ASN A 319 -37.40 -13.43 2.00
C ASN A 319 -35.95 -12.93 2.02
N LEU A 320 -35.30 -12.92 3.18
CA LEU A 320 -33.94 -12.41 3.31
C LEU A 320 -32.94 -13.38 2.66
N ALA A 321 -32.19 -12.87 1.69
CA ALA A 321 -31.12 -13.60 1.01
C ALA A 321 -29.74 -13.24 1.55
N VAL A 322 -29.55 -11.98 1.97
CA VAL A 322 -28.26 -11.46 2.44
C VAL A 322 -28.40 -10.80 3.81
N LEU A 323 -27.66 -11.33 4.78
CA LEU A 323 -27.58 -10.80 6.15
C LEU A 323 -26.13 -10.42 6.45
N GLN A 324 -25.90 -9.13 6.73
CA GLN A 324 -24.58 -8.61 7.07
C GLN A 324 -24.62 -7.85 8.39
N PHE A 325 -23.74 -8.24 9.31
CA PHE A 325 -23.47 -7.52 10.54
C PHE A 325 -22.03 -7.04 10.55
N SER A 326 -21.84 -5.78 10.94
CA SER A 326 -20.52 -5.16 11.09
C SER A 326 -20.44 -4.40 12.41
N ASP A 327 -19.38 -4.57 13.20
CA ASP A 327 -19.19 -3.84 14.47
C ASP A 327 -20.39 -3.97 15.40
N ASN A 328 -20.85 -5.22 15.56
CA ASN A 328 -22.06 -5.52 16.30
C ASN A 328 -21.72 -6.28 17.57
N ASP A 329 -21.60 -5.54 18.68
CA ASP A 329 -21.40 -6.09 20.02
C ASP A 329 -22.75 -6.43 20.70
N PHE A 330 -23.88 -6.08 20.10
CA PHE A 330 -25.20 -6.42 20.62
C PHE A 330 -25.61 -7.86 20.28
N ILE A 331 -25.19 -8.37 19.12
CA ILE A 331 -25.57 -9.70 18.66
C ILE A 331 -24.69 -10.74 19.37
N ASP A 332 -25.32 -11.47 20.28
CA ASP A 332 -24.81 -12.68 20.90
C ASP A 332 -25.29 -13.94 20.15
N ASP A 333 -24.84 -15.10 20.63
CA ASP A 333 -25.17 -16.41 20.04
C ASP A 333 -26.69 -16.65 19.97
N SER A 334 -27.43 -16.22 20.99
CA SER A 334 -28.88 -16.43 21.10
C SER A 334 -29.67 -15.60 20.09
N ASN A 335 -29.36 -14.30 19.99
CA ASN A 335 -30.04 -13.39 19.06
C ASN A 335 -29.74 -13.75 17.60
N LEU A 336 -28.50 -14.12 17.30
CA LEU A 336 -28.13 -14.59 15.96
C LEU A 336 -28.89 -15.88 15.59
N GLN A 337 -29.00 -16.82 16.52
CA GLN A 337 -29.76 -18.06 16.31
C GLN A 337 -31.25 -17.79 16.01
N CYS A 338 -31.86 -16.85 16.72
CA CYS A 338 -33.25 -16.45 16.48
C CYS A 338 -33.43 -15.85 15.08
N LEU A 339 -32.56 -14.92 14.68
CA LEU A 339 -32.64 -14.30 13.35
C LEU A 339 -32.50 -15.32 12.22
N ILE A 340 -31.58 -16.26 12.35
CA ILE A 340 -31.35 -17.29 11.32
C ILE A 340 -32.51 -18.27 11.22
N LYS A 341 -33.18 -18.59 12.35
CA LYS A 341 -34.42 -19.38 12.32
C LYS A 341 -35.54 -18.69 11.53
N MET A 342 -35.54 -17.36 11.48
CA MET A 342 -36.53 -16.58 10.75
C MET A 342 -36.13 -16.39 9.27
N ALA A 343 -34.83 -16.33 8.97
CA ALA A 343 -34.29 -16.14 7.62
C ALA A 343 -34.14 -17.45 6.83
N ARG A 344 -35.27 -18.08 6.44
CA ARG A 344 -35.28 -19.40 5.79
C ARG A 344 -34.67 -19.46 4.38
N LYS A 345 -34.60 -18.33 3.67
CA LYS A 345 -34.03 -18.22 2.31
C LYS A 345 -32.61 -17.66 2.28
N LEU A 346 -31.94 -17.63 3.44
CA LEU A 346 -30.64 -17.00 3.56
C LEU A 346 -29.59 -17.71 2.71
N LYS A 347 -28.91 -16.95 1.85
CA LYS A 347 -27.83 -17.41 0.97
C LYS A 347 -26.47 -16.85 1.38
N VAL A 348 -26.43 -15.67 1.99
CA VAL A 348 -25.20 -15.01 2.44
C VAL A 348 -25.32 -14.60 3.89
N LEU A 349 -24.40 -15.07 4.73
CA LEU A 349 -24.23 -14.62 6.10
C LEU A 349 -22.83 -14.01 6.26
N SER A 350 -22.76 -12.74 6.63
CA SER A 350 -21.50 -12.04 6.89
C SER A 350 -21.49 -11.45 8.29
N LEU A 351 -20.51 -11.84 9.10
CA LEU A 351 -20.31 -11.36 10.46
C LEU A 351 -18.92 -10.72 10.53
N ILE A 352 -18.87 -9.40 10.69
CA ILE A 352 -17.64 -8.61 10.69
C ILE A 352 -17.54 -7.87 12.02
N ARG A 353 -16.42 -8.01 12.74
CA ARG A 353 -16.18 -7.33 14.03
C ARG A 353 -17.29 -7.55 15.06
N CYS A 354 -17.94 -8.71 15.05
CA CYS A 354 -18.94 -9.09 16.05
C CYS A 354 -18.24 -9.73 17.26
N LYS A 355 -18.03 -8.97 18.35
CA LYS A 355 -17.26 -9.47 19.50
C LYS A 355 -18.10 -10.27 20.49
N SER A 356 -19.42 -10.18 20.47
CA SER A 356 -20.26 -10.91 21.44
C SER A 356 -20.57 -12.35 21.03
N ILE A 357 -20.25 -12.72 19.79
CA ILE A 357 -20.45 -14.07 19.28
C ILE A 357 -19.31 -14.97 19.76
N THR A 358 -19.66 -16.04 20.46
CA THR A 358 -18.72 -17.05 20.94
C THR A 358 -18.82 -18.38 20.19
N LYS A 359 -20.00 -18.68 19.62
CA LYS A 359 -20.23 -19.87 18.80
C LYS A 359 -21.10 -19.52 17.58
N THR A 360 -20.82 -20.13 16.43
CA THR A 360 -21.70 -19.95 15.27
C THR A 360 -23.08 -20.57 15.51
N PRO A 361 -24.13 -20.03 14.89
CA PRO A 361 -25.49 -20.56 15.00
C PRO A 361 -25.61 -21.96 14.37
N ASP A 362 -26.62 -22.70 14.80
CA ASP A 362 -27.08 -23.92 14.13
C ASP A 362 -27.64 -23.56 12.74
N PHE A 363 -26.96 -24.08 11.71
CA PHE A 363 -27.25 -23.86 10.31
C PHE A 363 -28.38 -24.76 9.76
N ASN A 364 -28.97 -25.65 10.56
CA ASN A 364 -30.10 -26.49 10.15
C ASN A 364 -31.29 -25.68 9.60
N SER A 365 -31.43 -24.43 10.04
CA SER A 365 -32.55 -23.55 9.65
C SER A 365 -32.32 -22.84 8.31
N CYS A 366 -31.10 -22.84 7.79
CA CYS A 366 -30.72 -22.17 6.53
C CYS A 366 -29.84 -23.08 5.63
N PRO A 367 -30.38 -24.23 5.16
CA PRO A 367 -29.61 -25.21 4.39
C PRO A 367 -29.12 -24.69 3.03
N ASP A 368 -29.75 -23.64 2.50
CA ASP A 368 -29.45 -23.03 1.20
C ASP A 368 -28.33 -21.98 1.27
N LEU A 369 -27.61 -21.88 2.39
CA LEU A 369 -26.51 -20.93 2.55
C LEU A 369 -25.39 -21.23 1.53
N GLU A 370 -25.04 -20.23 0.72
CA GLU A 370 -24.02 -20.32 -0.33
C GLU A 370 -22.71 -19.62 0.06
N ARG A 371 -22.75 -18.57 0.90
CA ARG A 371 -21.57 -17.83 1.35
C ARG A 371 -21.61 -17.57 2.85
N LEU A 372 -20.53 -17.91 3.55
CA LEU A 372 -20.32 -17.63 4.96
C LEU A 372 -19.02 -16.85 5.16
N ILE A 373 -19.13 -15.64 5.71
CA ILE A 373 -18.00 -14.75 5.97
C ILE A 373 -17.95 -14.44 7.47
N LEU A 374 -16.85 -14.80 8.12
CA LEU A 374 -16.55 -14.51 9.52
C LEU A 374 -15.27 -13.69 9.56
N SER A 375 -15.32 -12.45 10.03
CA SER A 375 -14.14 -11.57 10.01
C SER A 375 -14.03 -10.77 11.30
N ARG A 376 -12.87 -10.78 11.95
CA ARG A 376 -12.58 -10.02 13.17
C ARG A 376 -13.56 -10.32 14.33
N CYS A 377 -14.12 -11.53 14.37
CA CYS A 377 -14.94 -11.99 15.49
C CYS A 377 -14.03 -12.51 16.62
N GLY A 378 -13.48 -11.58 17.41
CA GLY A 378 -12.40 -11.87 18.36
C GLY A 378 -12.75 -12.82 19.52
N ASN A 379 -14.03 -13.08 19.78
CA ASN A 379 -14.48 -14.03 20.81
C ASN A 379 -15.02 -15.35 20.27
N LEU A 380 -15.06 -15.53 18.95
CA LEU A 380 -15.53 -16.77 18.34
C LEU A 380 -14.56 -17.90 18.68
N LYS A 381 -15.06 -18.94 19.38
CA LYS A 381 -14.28 -20.10 19.84
C LYS A 381 -14.57 -21.36 19.04
N GLU A 382 -15.81 -21.53 18.58
CA GLU A 382 -16.30 -22.76 17.98
C GLU A 382 -17.19 -22.45 16.77
N ILE A 383 -17.03 -23.24 15.71
CA ILE A 383 -17.98 -23.34 14.60
C ILE A 383 -18.82 -24.59 14.81
N ASP A 384 -20.14 -24.42 14.83
CA ASP A 384 -21.10 -25.50 15.04
C ASP A 384 -21.00 -26.58 13.94
N SER A 385 -21.04 -27.85 14.34
CA SER A 385 -20.89 -29.00 13.44
C SER A 385 -22.01 -29.12 12.39
N SER A 386 -23.14 -28.42 12.59
CA SER A 386 -24.18 -28.29 11.56
C SER A 386 -23.68 -27.68 10.25
N ILE A 387 -22.50 -27.04 10.22
CA ILE A 387 -21.88 -26.55 8.99
C ILE A 387 -21.77 -27.63 7.91
N GLY A 388 -21.50 -28.89 8.25
CA GLY A 388 -21.40 -29.99 7.28
C GLY A 388 -22.71 -30.31 6.55
N LYS A 389 -23.84 -29.80 7.04
CA LYS A 389 -25.15 -29.93 6.39
C LYS A 389 -25.39 -28.89 5.31
N LEU A 390 -24.58 -27.83 5.23
CA LEU A 390 -24.67 -26.78 4.21
C LEU A 390 -24.16 -27.27 2.85
N LYS A 391 -24.94 -28.14 2.20
CA LYS A 391 -24.57 -28.70 0.90
C LYS A 391 -24.53 -27.66 -0.21
N SER A 392 -25.15 -26.50 -0.03
CA SER A 392 -25.15 -25.39 -1.00
C SER A 392 -23.97 -24.43 -0.82
N LEU A 393 -23.15 -24.57 0.23
CA LEU A 393 -22.07 -23.62 0.53
C LEU A 393 -20.99 -23.66 -0.56
N VAL A 394 -20.71 -22.51 -1.15
CA VAL A 394 -19.75 -22.29 -2.23
C VAL A 394 -18.50 -21.57 -1.73
N GLU A 395 -18.65 -20.68 -0.74
CA GLU A 395 -17.57 -19.86 -0.19
C GLU A 395 -17.61 -19.84 1.34
N LEU A 396 -16.47 -20.16 1.96
CA LEU A 396 -16.24 -20.07 3.39
C LEU A 396 -14.99 -19.24 3.65
N THR A 397 -15.18 -18.12 4.33
CA THR A 397 -14.13 -17.13 4.58
C THR A 397 -14.07 -16.81 6.06
N ILE A 398 -12.90 -17.02 6.67
CA ILE A 398 -12.67 -16.77 8.10
C ILE A 398 -11.39 -15.91 8.22
N HIS A 399 -11.51 -14.72 8.81
CA HIS A 399 -10.40 -13.77 8.93
C HIS A 399 -10.30 -13.21 10.35
N PHE A 400 -9.10 -13.12 10.92
CA PHE A 400 -8.81 -12.45 12.20
C PHE A 400 -9.72 -12.94 13.36
N CYS A 401 -9.97 -14.25 13.42
CA CYS A 401 -10.70 -14.90 14.50
C CYS A 401 -9.70 -15.58 15.46
N ASP A 402 -9.09 -14.79 16.33
CA ASP A 402 -7.90 -15.19 17.11
C ASP A 402 -8.16 -16.26 18.18
N ARG A 403 -9.43 -16.43 18.60
CA ARG A 403 -9.84 -17.38 19.63
C ARG A 403 -10.43 -18.68 19.09
N LEU A 404 -10.61 -18.79 17.77
CA LEU A 404 -11.05 -20.01 17.12
C LEU A 404 -9.89 -21.00 17.17
N ARG A 405 -10.11 -22.17 17.79
CA ARG A 405 -9.06 -23.19 17.99
C ARG A 405 -9.15 -24.32 16.98
N ASP A 406 -10.37 -24.78 16.71
CA ASP A 406 -10.60 -25.98 15.92
C ASP A 406 -11.69 -25.72 14.86
N LEU A 407 -11.50 -26.33 13.69
CA LEU A 407 -12.53 -26.44 12.65
C LEU A 407 -13.20 -27.82 12.76
N PRO A 408 -14.55 -27.91 12.73
CA PRO A 408 -15.24 -29.20 12.85
C PRO A 408 -14.93 -30.15 11.69
N GLU A 409 -14.79 -31.45 11.98
CA GLU A 409 -14.55 -32.50 10.96
C GLU A 409 -15.67 -32.55 9.91
N GLU A 410 -16.88 -32.11 10.26
CA GLU A 410 -18.03 -32.00 9.36
C GLU A 410 -17.82 -31.00 8.21
N ILE A 411 -16.79 -30.14 8.22
CA ILE A 411 -16.44 -29.28 7.07
C ILE A 411 -16.13 -30.11 5.82
N GLY A 412 -15.60 -31.31 5.96
CA GLY A 412 -15.37 -32.22 4.83
C GLY A 412 -16.64 -32.73 4.15
N ASP A 413 -17.83 -32.44 4.71
CA ASP A 413 -19.11 -32.78 4.13
C ASP A 413 -19.65 -31.69 3.17
N LEU A 414 -18.94 -30.57 2.99
CA LEU A 414 -19.32 -29.43 2.15
C LEU A 414 -19.08 -29.68 0.65
N VAL A 415 -19.92 -30.51 0.04
CA VAL A 415 -19.75 -31.04 -1.34
C VAL A 415 -19.69 -30.00 -2.48
N ASN A 416 -20.11 -28.75 -2.24
CA ASN A 416 -20.10 -27.67 -3.24
C ASN A 416 -19.12 -26.54 -2.92
N LEU A 417 -18.32 -26.67 -1.85
CA LEU A 417 -17.39 -25.62 -1.45
C LEU A 417 -16.31 -25.47 -2.51
N LYS A 418 -16.19 -24.26 -3.08
CA LYS A 418 -15.22 -23.92 -4.13
C LYS A 418 -14.11 -23.02 -3.63
N HIS A 419 -14.43 -22.09 -2.74
CA HIS A 419 -13.47 -21.10 -2.23
C HIS A 419 -13.40 -21.22 -0.72
N PHE A 420 -12.20 -21.47 -0.21
CA PHE A 420 -11.93 -21.53 1.21
C PHE A 420 -10.79 -20.58 1.56
N SER A 421 -11.04 -19.64 2.47
CA SER A 421 -10.05 -18.67 2.91
C SER A 421 -9.96 -18.62 4.42
N LEU A 422 -8.74 -18.77 4.96
CA LEU A 422 -8.41 -18.57 6.37
C LEU A 422 -7.33 -17.48 6.48
N THR A 423 -7.53 -16.46 7.32
CA THR A 423 -6.52 -15.42 7.55
C THR A 423 -6.34 -15.12 9.02
N CYS A 424 -5.11 -15.16 9.55
CA CYS A 424 -4.76 -14.86 10.94
C CYS A 424 -5.65 -15.59 11.95
N CYS A 425 -5.83 -16.89 11.77
CA CYS A 425 -6.59 -17.75 12.68
C CYS A 425 -5.70 -18.89 13.16
N LYS A 426 -5.62 -19.12 14.47
CA LYS A 426 -4.82 -20.18 15.08
C LYS A 426 -5.61 -21.50 15.11
N VAL A 427 -5.87 -22.06 13.92
CA VAL A 427 -6.76 -23.22 13.79
C VAL A 427 -6.05 -24.43 13.22
N GLU A 428 -6.26 -25.60 13.83
CA GLU A 428 -5.88 -26.89 13.24
C GLU A 428 -6.87 -27.29 12.14
N PHE A 429 -6.34 -27.80 11.01
CA PHE A 429 -7.15 -28.23 9.89
C PHE A 429 -7.64 -29.67 10.08
N PRO A 430 -8.96 -29.94 10.02
CA PRO A 430 -9.47 -31.30 10.06
C PRO A 430 -9.04 -32.06 8.80
N TYR A 431 -8.74 -33.34 8.95
CA TYR A 431 -8.30 -34.18 7.82
C TYR A 431 -9.34 -34.21 6.69
N SER A 432 -10.62 -34.07 7.05
CA SER A 432 -11.75 -34.10 6.13
C SER A 432 -11.75 -32.97 5.09
N ILE A 433 -11.14 -31.81 5.37
CA ILE A 433 -11.15 -30.66 4.44
C ILE A 433 -10.42 -30.99 3.13
N TRP A 434 -9.38 -31.81 3.21
CA TRP A 434 -8.57 -32.21 2.06
C TRP A 434 -9.29 -33.22 1.16
N LYS A 435 -10.42 -33.79 1.59
CA LYS A 435 -11.25 -34.69 0.77
C LYS A 435 -12.24 -33.95 -0.14
N LEU A 436 -12.35 -32.64 -0.01
CA LEU A 436 -13.32 -31.82 -0.73
C LEU A 436 -12.95 -31.66 -2.20
N LYS A 437 -13.46 -32.58 -3.04
CA LYS A 437 -13.23 -32.57 -4.50
C LYS A 437 -13.75 -31.31 -5.20
N SER A 438 -14.64 -30.54 -4.58
CA SER A 438 -15.21 -29.32 -5.17
C SER A 438 -14.32 -28.09 -5.03
N LEU A 439 -13.32 -28.09 -4.14
CA LEU A 439 -12.45 -26.95 -3.87
C LEU A 439 -11.66 -26.57 -5.12
N ARG A 440 -11.65 -25.27 -5.42
CA ARG A 440 -10.94 -24.65 -6.53
C ARG A 440 -9.91 -23.65 -6.06
N GLU A 441 -10.20 -22.94 -4.98
CA GLU A 441 -9.31 -21.93 -4.40
C GLU A 441 -9.19 -22.13 -2.91
N VAL A 442 -7.96 -22.22 -2.45
CA VAL A 442 -7.60 -22.33 -1.04
C VAL A 442 -6.59 -21.23 -0.74
N ASN A 443 -6.93 -20.37 0.23
CA ASN A 443 -6.10 -19.25 0.64
C ASN A 443 -5.87 -19.27 2.15
N PHE A 444 -4.61 -19.43 2.54
CA PHE A 444 -4.16 -19.42 3.93
C PHE A 444 -3.20 -18.26 4.12
N VAL A 445 -3.50 -17.36 5.04
CA VAL A 445 -2.64 -16.22 5.33
C VAL A 445 -2.48 -16.09 6.84
N ASP A 446 -1.28 -15.93 7.33
CA ASP A 446 -0.99 -15.67 8.73
C ASP A 446 0.15 -14.67 8.86
N PHE A 447 -0.01 -13.74 9.79
CA PHE A 447 0.92 -12.66 10.09
C PHE A 447 1.38 -12.68 11.55
N PHE A 448 1.07 -13.73 12.31
CA PHE A 448 1.59 -13.87 13.67
C PHE A 448 3.12 -13.98 13.63
N LEU A 449 3.79 -13.17 14.46
CA LEU A 449 5.23 -13.23 14.63
C LEU A 449 5.63 -14.56 15.28
N PRO A 450 6.84 -15.08 15.01
CA PRO A 450 7.36 -16.29 15.65
C PRO A 450 7.75 -16.01 17.12
N SER A 451 6.77 -15.76 17.98
CA SER A 451 6.98 -15.71 19.43
C SER A 451 7.00 -17.11 20.04
N ASP A 452 6.34 -18.09 19.40
CA ASP A 452 6.28 -19.48 19.82
C ASP A 452 6.56 -20.43 18.64
N ALA A 453 7.81 -20.90 18.51
CA ALA A 453 8.19 -21.92 17.52
C ALA A 453 7.49 -23.28 17.68
N ALA A 454 6.68 -23.44 18.74
CA ALA A 454 5.93 -24.65 19.06
C ALA A 454 4.67 -24.87 18.21
N ASN A 455 4.23 -23.86 17.42
CA ASN A 455 3.03 -23.93 16.59
C ASN A 455 3.32 -24.16 15.10
N SER A 456 4.48 -24.73 14.76
CA SER A 456 4.80 -25.07 13.37
C SER A 456 3.89 -26.19 12.83
N TRP A 457 3.49 -26.07 11.57
CA TRP A 457 2.67 -27.08 10.89
C TRP A 457 3.22 -27.37 9.48
N GLU A 458 2.89 -28.54 8.94
CA GLU A 458 3.32 -28.98 7.61
C GLU A 458 2.10 -29.10 6.69
N LEU A 459 2.27 -28.86 5.40
CA LEU A 459 1.20 -29.06 4.42
C LEU A 459 0.99 -30.57 4.21
N PRO A 460 -0.20 -31.14 4.51
CA PRO A 460 -0.38 -32.58 4.48
C PRO A 460 -0.39 -33.12 3.04
N SER A 461 0.12 -34.34 2.85
CA SER A 461 0.06 -35.08 1.58
C SER A 461 -1.35 -35.22 1.00
N SER A 462 -2.36 -35.14 1.85
CA SER A 462 -3.77 -35.18 1.45
C SER A 462 -4.21 -34.00 0.58
N ILE A 463 -3.41 -32.93 0.46
CA ILE A 463 -3.64 -31.85 -0.51
C ILE A 463 -3.81 -32.39 -1.94
N GLY A 464 -3.11 -33.46 -2.31
CA GLY A 464 -3.23 -34.09 -3.64
C GLY A 464 -4.59 -34.74 -3.92
N MET A 465 -5.45 -34.88 -2.90
CA MET A 465 -6.82 -35.37 -3.06
C MET A 465 -7.77 -34.29 -3.64
N LEU A 466 -7.36 -33.02 -3.68
CA LEU A 466 -8.16 -31.89 -4.19
C LEU A 466 -8.15 -31.79 -5.73
N GLN A 467 -8.83 -32.72 -6.39
CA GLN A 467 -8.77 -32.89 -7.85
C GLN A 467 -9.18 -31.69 -8.71
N ASN A 468 -9.94 -30.73 -8.16
CA ASN A 468 -10.36 -29.51 -8.88
C ASN A 468 -9.64 -28.23 -8.43
N LEU A 469 -8.58 -28.34 -7.61
CA LEU A 469 -7.84 -27.19 -7.13
C LEU A 469 -7.16 -26.44 -8.29
N GLU A 470 -7.48 -25.16 -8.43
CA GLU A 470 -6.94 -24.24 -9.44
C GLU A 470 -5.93 -23.27 -8.81
N VAL A 471 -6.13 -22.87 -7.55
CA VAL A 471 -5.35 -21.85 -6.86
C VAL A 471 -5.06 -22.30 -5.43
N LEU A 472 -3.79 -22.35 -5.06
CA LEU A 472 -3.32 -22.54 -3.68
C LEU A 472 -2.43 -21.37 -3.29
N ARG A 473 -2.86 -20.63 -2.26
CA ARG A 473 -2.08 -19.54 -1.66
C ARG A 473 -1.84 -19.85 -0.19
N VAL A 474 -0.60 -19.77 0.25
CA VAL A 474 -0.20 -19.98 1.64
C VAL A 474 0.82 -18.93 2.03
N THR A 475 0.51 -18.07 3.00
CA THR A 475 1.45 -17.14 3.60
C THR A 475 1.50 -17.43 5.09
N SER A 476 2.59 -17.97 5.63
CA SER A 476 2.65 -18.29 7.06
C SER A 476 4.06 -18.57 7.56
N HIS A 477 4.51 -17.79 8.56
CA HIS A 477 5.78 -17.98 9.26
C HIS A 477 5.87 -19.29 10.06
N PHE A 478 4.77 -20.04 10.20
CA PHE A 478 4.75 -21.32 10.90
C PHE A 478 4.71 -22.53 9.96
N LEU A 479 4.55 -22.33 8.65
CA LEU A 479 4.61 -23.43 7.69
C LEU A 479 6.07 -23.93 7.61
N LYS A 480 6.28 -25.22 7.89
CA LYS A 480 7.60 -25.87 7.86
C LYS A 480 7.60 -27.14 7.02
N GLY A 481 8.79 -27.70 6.84
CA GLY A 481 8.98 -29.01 6.21
C GLY A 481 9.00 -28.94 4.69
N GLN A 482 8.71 -30.07 4.05
CA GLN A 482 8.75 -30.18 2.59
C GLN A 482 7.35 -29.96 1.99
N LEU A 483 7.28 -29.37 0.79
CA LEU A 483 6.03 -29.41 0.05
C LEU A 483 5.72 -30.87 -0.35
N PRO A 484 4.50 -31.37 -0.08
CA PRO A 484 4.17 -32.78 -0.31
C PRO A 484 4.23 -33.14 -1.79
N SER A 485 4.84 -34.27 -2.12
CA SER A 485 4.96 -34.76 -3.50
C SER A 485 3.61 -34.97 -4.19
N ASP A 486 2.56 -35.23 -3.43
CA ASP A 486 1.18 -35.34 -3.91
C ASP A 486 0.63 -34.04 -4.53
N ILE A 487 1.26 -32.88 -4.30
CA ILE A 487 0.89 -31.63 -4.98
C ILE A 487 1.02 -31.75 -6.50
N GLY A 488 1.97 -32.57 -6.99
CA GLY A 488 2.17 -32.85 -8.41
C GLY A 488 1.02 -33.65 -9.05
N ASN A 489 0.11 -34.21 -8.26
CA ASN A 489 -1.06 -34.95 -8.73
C ASN A 489 -2.28 -34.05 -9.03
N LEU A 490 -2.15 -32.72 -8.92
CA LEU A 490 -3.25 -31.78 -9.11
C LEU A 490 -3.42 -31.37 -10.60
N PRO A 491 -4.45 -31.85 -11.31
CA PRO A 491 -4.54 -31.71 -12.78
C PRO A 491 -4.95 -30.30 -13.25
N HIS A 492 -5.47 -29.47 -12.33
CA HIS A 492 -6.04 -28.16 -12.64
C HIS A 492 -5.31 -26.99 -11.97
N LEU A 493 -4.25 -27.26 -11.19
CA LEU A 493 -3.52 -26.21 -10.47
C LEU A 493 -2.86 -25.25 -11.46
N ARG A 494 -3.17 -23.97 -11.31
CA ARG A 494 -2.69 -22.85 -12.14
C ARG A 494 -1.81 -21.89 -11.36
N ILE A 495 -2.12 -21.67 -10.09
CA ILE A 495 -1.41 -20.73 -9.22
C ILE A 495 -1.02 -21.46 -7.94
N LEU A 496 0.28 -21.47 -7.66
CA LEU A 496 0.84 -21.91 -6.39
C LEU A 496 1.67 -20.76 -5.82
N GLU A 497 1.20 -20.16 -4.74
CA GLU A 497 1.89 -19.07 -4.05
C GLU A 497 2.13 -19.52 -2.61
N VAL A 498 3.40 -19.61 -2.22
CA VAL A 498 3.84 -19.88 -0.86
C VAL A 498 4.76 -18.73 -0.46
N SER A 499 4.43 -18.03 0.62
CA SER A 499 5.20 -16.87 1.06
C SER A 499 5.49 -16.92 2.57
N ASN A 500 6.61 -16.35 2.99
CA ASN A 500 6.99 -16.22 4.40
C ASN A 500 6.99 -17.57 5.15
N ALA A 501 7.56 -18.63 4.57
CA ALA A 501 7.49 -19.98 5.13
C ALA A 501 8.88 -20.60 5.33
N HIS A 502 9.01 -21.57 6.24
CA HIS A 502 10.26 -22.33 6.40
C HIS A 502 10.17 -23.66 5.63
N VAL A 503 9.80 -23.57 4.35
CA VAL A 503 9.76 -24.74 3.46
C VAL A 503 11.19 -25.10 3.07
N SER A 504 11.59 -26.35 3.27
CA SER A 504 12.95 -26.83 2.99
C SER A 504 13.14 -27.35 1.58
N GLU A 505 12.12 -27.97 0.99
CA GLU A 505 12.22 -28.57 -0.35
C GLU A 505 10.92 -28.43 -1.16
N VAL A 506 11.08 -28.26 -2.47
CA VAL A 506 10.00 -28.32 -3.47
C VAL A 506 10.08 -29.68 -4.18
N PRO A 507 8.98 -30.46 -4.26
CA PRO A 507 9.03 -31.83 -4.77
C PRO A 507 9.24 -31.87 -6.29
N GLU A 508 9.99 -32.87 -6.79
CA GLU A 508 10.23 -33.08 -8.22
C GLU A 508 8.95 -33.24 -9.04
N THR A 509 7.87 -33.73 -8.42
CA THR A 509 6.56 -33.91 -9.03
C THR A 509 5.90 -32.60 -9.45
N ILE A 510 6.40 -31.43 -9.00
CA ILE A 510 5.91 -30.12 -9.46
C ILE A 510 6.08 -29.95 -10.98
N SER A 511 7.11 -30.59 -11.55
CA SER A 511 7.36 -30.65 -13.01
C SER A 511 6.21 -31.29 -13.80
N MET A 512 5.39 -32.12 -13.14
CA MET A 512 4.31 -32.89 -13.76
C MET A 512 2.99 -32.09 -13.86
N LEU A 513 2.92 -30.90 -13.26
CA LEU A 513 1.71 -30.08 -13.26
C LEU A 513 1.42 -29.52 -14.66
N PRO A 514 0.31 -29.93 -15.32
CA PRO A 514 0.10 -29.64 -16.74
C PRO A 514 -0.37 -28.20 -17.02
N ARG A 515 -0.84 -27.48 -16.00
CA ARG A 515 -1.49 -26.17 -16.13
C ARG A 515 -0.91 -25.09 -15.22
N LEU A 516 0.20 -25.35 -14.53
CA LEU A 516 0.78 -24.39 -13.60
C LEU A 516 1.31 -23.19 -14.38
N GLN A 517 0.74 -22.00 -14.12
CA GLN A 517 1.04 -20.75 -14.80
C GLN A 517 1.87 -19.81 -13.93
N ARG A 518 1.66 -19.82 -12.61
CA ARG A 518 2.31 -18.95 -11.63
C ARG A 518 2.80 -19.78 -10.45
N LEU A 519 4.10 -19.68 -10.17
CA LEU A 519 4.75 -20.25 -9.01
C LEU A 519 5.47 -19.14 -8.27
N GLU A 520 5.05 -18.84 -7.05
CA GLU A 520 5.70 -17.85 -6.18
C GLU A 520 6.10 -18.54 -4.87
N LEU A 521 7.37 -18.47 -4.54
CA LEU A 521 7.99 -19.01 -3.33
C LEU A 521 8.76 -17.88 -2.68
N GLU A 522 8.07 -16.93 -2.03
CA GLU A 522 8.69 -15.72 -1.47
C GLU A 522 9.06 -15.93 0.01
N ASN A 523 10.19 -15.40 0.46
CA ASN A 523 10.71 -15.51 1.83
C ASN A 523 10.60 -16.96 2.36
N CYS A 524 11.09 -17.91 1.55
CA CYS A 524 11.08 -19.33 1.85
C CYS A 524 12.48 -19.76 2.32
N ASP A 525 12.81 -19.50 3.58
CA ASP A 525 14.21 -19.36 4.04
C ASP A 525 15.06 -20.65 3.99
N GLU A 526 14.45 -21.83 3.85
CA GLU A 526 15.14 -23.13 3.92
C GLU A 526 15.32 -23.82 2.56
N ILE A 527 14.79 -23.26 1.46
CA ILE A 527 14.91 -23.86 0.12
C ILE A 527 16.34 -23.80 -0.40
N GLN A 528 16.99 -24.95 -0.54
CA GLN A 528 18.39 -25.01 -1.01
C GLN A 528 18.50 -25.13 -2.54
N GLU A 529 17.64 -25.92 -3.16
CA GLU A 529 17.65 -26.20 -4.60
C GLU A 529 16.21 -26.29 -5.13
N LEU A 530 16.02 -25.94 -6.39
CA LEU A 530 14.74 -26.10 -7.08
C LEU A 530 14.78 -27.31 -8.01
N PRO A 531 13.73 -28.15 -8.05
CA PRO A 531 13.62 -29.23 -9.01
C PRO A 531 13.36 -28.69 -10.43
N ALA A 532 13.29 -29.61 -11.40
CA ALA A 532 12.76 -29.27 -12.71
C ALA A 532 11.34 -28.68 -12.58
N LEU A 533 11.08 -27.60 -13.31
CA LEU A 533 9.80 -26.89 -13.27
C LEU A 533 8.97 -27.12 -14.55
N PRO A 534 7.63 -27.00 -14.49
CA PRO A 534 6.77 -27.27 -15.64
C PRO A 534 6.85 -26.17 -16.71
N THR A 535 6.89 -26.56 -17.98
CA THR A 535 7.01 -25.63 -19.14
C THR A 535 5.78 -24.73 -19.38
N SER A 536 4.68 -24.98 -18.66
CA SER A 536 3.47 -24.16 -18.68
C SER A 536 3.62 -22.83 -17.92
N LEU A 537 4.69 -22.67 -17.13
CA LEU A 537 4.92 -21.47 -16.33
C LEU A 537 5.05 -20.20 -17.17
N THR A 538 4.45 -19.13 -16.65
CA THR A 538 4.48 -17.78 -17.20
C THR A 538 5.03 -16.77 -16.18
N HIS A 539 4.88 -17.03 -14.89
CA HIS A 539 5.36 -16.20 -13.79
C HIS A 539 6.08 -17.11 -12.79
N LEU A 540 7.33 -16.77 -12.45
CA LEU A 540 8.12 -17.48 -11.46
C LEU A 540 8.76 -16.46 -10.52
N LYS A 541 8.48 -16.57 -9.22
CA LYS A 541 9.17 -15.81 -8.17
C LYS A 541 9.72 -16.76 -7.13
N VAL A 542 10.99 -16.67 -6.82
CA VAL A 542 11.61 -17.47 -5.75
C VAL A 542 12.52 -16.55 -4.95
N SER A 543 12.27 -16.47 -3.66
CA SER A 543 13.05 -15.72 -2.69
C SER A 543 13.38 -16.64 -1.52
N SER A 544 14.66 -16.97 -1.31
CA SER A 544 15.09 -17.89 -0.26
C SER A 544 16.50 -17.61 0.24
N GLY A 545 16.64 -17.40 1.56
CA GLY A 545 17.92 -17.22 2.25
C GLY A 545 18.92 -18.38 2.13
N SER A 546 18.46 -19.59 1.78
CA SER A 546 19.29 -20.81 1.73
C SER A 546 19.59 -21.30 0.31
N LEU A 547 19.16 -20.58 -0.74
CA LEU A 547 19.35 -21.04 -2.12
C LEU A 547 20.84 -21.20 -2.44
N CYS A 548 21.28 -22.41 -2.77
CA CYS A 548 22.70 -22.75 -3.00
C CYS A 548 23.05 -22.94 -4.48
N VAL A 549 22.07 -23.28 -5.32
CA VAL A 549 22.29 -23.59 -6.75
C VAL A 549 21.32 -22.79 -7.61
N VAL A 550 21.85 -22.17 -8.67
CA VAL A 550 21.02 -21.50 -9.67
C VAL A 550 20.32 -22.56 -10.53
N PRO A 551 18.98 -22.57 -10.59
CA PRO A 551 18.23 -23.58 -11.34
C PRO A 551 18.45 -23.44 -12.87
N ASP A 552 18.44 -24.57 -13.59
CA ASP A 552 18.37 -24.56 -15.05
C ASP A 552 16.91 -24.35 -15.49
N LEU A 553 16.60 -23.13 -15.91
CA LEU A 553 15.27 -22.73 -16.38
C LEU A 553 15.17 -22.65 -17.91
N SER A 554 16.13 -23.24 -18.64
CA SER A 554 16.22 -23.14 -20.11
C SER A 554 14.99 -23.65 -20.87
N ASN A 555 14.20 -24.54 -20.26
CA ASN A 555 12.99 -25.11 -20.83
C ASN A 555 11.75 -24.21 -20.68
N LEU A 556 11.80 -23.18 -19.83
CA LEU A 556 10.64 -22.35 -19.47
C LEU A 556 10.41 -21.18 -20.44
N THR A 557 10.40 -21.45 -21.74
CA THR A 557 10.29 -20.45 -22.83
C THR A 557 8.99 -19.62 -22.82
N ASN A 558 8.00 -19.98 -22.01
CA ASN A 558 6.74 -19.26 -21.83
C ASN A 558 6.77 -18.18 -20.74
N LEU A 559 7.89 -18.05 -19.99
CA LEU A 559 8.03 -17.06 -18.93
C LEU A 559 7.91 -15.62 -19.45
N VAL A 560 7.13 -14.83 -18.72
CA VAL A 560 6.88 -13.40 -18.89
C VAL A 560 7.51 -12.63 -17.73
N GLU A 561 7.42 -13.16 -16.51
CA GLU A 561 8.03 -12.59 -15.30
C GLU A 561 8.90 -13.64 -14.58
N LEU A 562 10.12 -13.26 -14.24
CA LEU A 562 11.07 -14.06 -13.50
C LEU A 562 11.73 -13.23 -12.39
N GLU A 563 11.62 -13.71 -11.15
CA GLU A 563 12.27 -13.15 -9.98
C GLU A 563 13.01 -14.26 -9.22
N LEU A 564 14.32 -14.12 -9.04
CA LEU A 564 15.15 -15.02 -8.24
C LEU A 564 15.93 -14.20 -7.22
N ASN A 565 15.73 -14.46 -5.93
CA ASN A 565 16.34 -13.74 -4.83
C ASN A 565 16.89 -14.75 -3.81
N ASP A 566 18.15 -14.61 -3.42
CA ASP A 566 18.78 -15.48 -2.42
C ASP A 566 18.79 -14.91 -1.00
N GLU A 567 18.24 -13.71 -0.77
CA GLU A 567 18.05 -13.05 0.54
C GLU A 567 19.18 -13.21 1.57
N ARG A 568 20.43 -13.35 1.11
CA ARG A 568 21.58 -13.69 1.95
C ARG A 568 22.02 -12.52 2.82
N ILE A 569 21.26 -12.21 3.85
CA ILE A 569 21.64 -11.24 4.89
C ILE A 569 22.27 -12.04 6.05
N GLY A 570 23.50 -12.53 5.83
CA GLY A 570 24.35 -13.13 6.85
C GLY A 570 24.19 -14.65 7.07
N GLY A 571 25.14 -15.44 6.55
CA GLY A 571 25.55 -16.68 7.23
C GLY A 571 25.36 -18.04 6.54
N CYS A 572 25.28 -18.13 5.20
CA CYS A 572 25.61 -19.39 4.51
C CYS A 572 27.04 -19.32 3.96
N ASP A 573 27.92 -20.24 4.39
CA ASP A 573 29.36 -20.24 4.08
C ASP A 573 29.68 -20.53 2.59
N GLN A 574 28.68 -20.86 1.76
CA GLN A 574 28.87 -21.31 0.39
C GLN A 574 28.09 -20.45 -0.63
N PRO A 575 28.77 -19.76 -1.58
CA PRO A 575 28.13 -18.91 -2.60
C PRO A 575 27.22 -19.71 -3.54
N CYS A 576 26.17 -19.09 -4.07
CA CYS A 576 25.34 -19.66 -5.13
C CYS A 576 26.22 -20.14 -6.30
N THR A 577 26.13 -21.41 -6.67
CA THR A 577 26.89 -21.97 -7.80
C THR A 577 25.98 -22.21 -9.00
N GLY A 578 26.46 -21.88 -10.21
CA GLY A 578 25.70 -22.04 -11.45
C GLY A 578 25.85 -20.86 -12.41
N GLY A 579 25.44 -21.06 -13.66
CA GLY A 579 25.52 -20.05 -14.73
C GLY A 579 24.14 -19.70 -15.29
N LEU A 580 23.95 -18.43 -15.64
CA LEU A 580 22.70 -17.88 -16.16
C LEU A 580 22.60 -17.89 -17.70
N TRP A 581 23.38 -18.74 -18.37
CA TRP A 581 23.51 -18.82 -19.84
C TRP A 581 22.18 -19.11 -20.56
N TRP A 582 21.19 -19.63 -19.85
CA TRP A 582 19.89 -20.00 -20.38
C TRP A 582 18.92 -18.81 -20.55
N ILE A 583 19.19 -17.65 -19.93
CA ILE A 583 18.28 -16.48 -19.95
C ILE A 583 17.97 -16.03 -21.37
N GLY A 584 18.94 -16.08 -22.29
CA GLY A 584 18.71 -15.68 -23.69
C GLY A 584 17.67 -16.52 -24.44
N ARG A 585 17.29 -17.70 -23.92
CA ARG A 585 16.22 -18.53 -24.50
C ARG A 585 14.81 -18.06 -24.10
N LEU A 586 14.69 -17.20 -23.08
CA LEU A 586 13.41 -16.74 -22.52
C LEU A 586 12.83 -15.54 -23.29
N SER A 587 12.58 -15.72 -24.59
CA SER A 587 12.23 -14.61 -25.49
C SER A 587 10.94 -13.83 -25.17
N LYS A 588 10.07 -14.35 -24.30
CA LYS A 588 8.79 -13.74 -23.90
C LYS A 588 8.88 -12.89 -22.63
N LEU A 589 10.06 -12.83 -22.01
CA LEU A 589 10.27 -12.17 -20.73
C LEU A 589 10.10 -10.64 -20.87
N THR A 590 9.26 -10.06 -20.02
CA THR A 590 9.05 -8.61 -19.91
C THR A 590 9.65 -8.04 -18.63
N ASN A 591 9.72 -8.86 -17.58
CA ASN A 591 10.18 -8.48 -16.24
C ASN A 591 11.20 -9.52 -15.75
N LEU A 592 12.40 -9.06 -15.41
CA LEU A 592 13.47 -9.90 -14.85
C LEU A 592 14.06 -9.22 -13.62
N SER A 593 14.01 -9.90 -12.48
CA SER A 593 14.67 -9.48 -11.24
C SER A 593 15.56 -10.62 -10.74
N LEU A 594 16.85 -10.32 -10.55
CA LEU A 594 17.82 -11.27 -10.04
C LEU A 594 18.57 -10.62 -8.87
N ARG A 595 18.43 -11.17 -7.68
CA ARG A 595 19.25 -10.86 -6.51
C ARG A 595 19.99 -12.14 -6.11
N LEU A 596 21.18 -12.34 -6.67
CA LEU A 596 21.98 -13.56 -6.44
C LEU A 596 23.42 -13.15 -6.15
N ASP A 597 23.93 -13.50 -4.98
CA ASP A 597 25.28 -13.12 -4.57
C ASP A 597 26.35 -13.97 -5.26
N ASN A 598 27.38 -13.29 -5.78
CA ASN A 598 28.57 -13.89 -6.41
C ASN A 598 28.32 -14.71 -7.69
N VAL A 599 27.11 -14.68 -8.27
CA VAL A 599 26.82 -15.31 -9.58
C VAL A 599 27.21 -14.35 -10.72
N PRO A 600 27.93 -14.79 -11.77
CA PRO A 600 28.27 -13.93 -12.90
C PRO A 600 27.03 -13.51 -13.68
N ALA A 601 27.03 -12.25 -14.12
CA ALA A 601 25.93 -11.69 -14.90
C ALA A 601 25.73 -12.42 -16.25
N PRO A 602 24.47 -12.59 -16.70
CA PRO A 602 24.15 -13.24 -17.96
C PRO A 602 24.61 -12.41 -19.17
N THR A 603 25.41 -12.99 -20.06
CA THR A 603 25.91 -12.32 -21.28
C THR A 603 24.84 -12.18 -22.36
N GLU A 604 23.76 -12.96 -22.30
CA GLU A 604 22.74 -13.06 -23.35
C GLU A 604 21.58 -12.07 -23.19
N LEU A 605 21.62 -11.13 -22.23
CA LEU A 605 20.52 -10.20 -21.93
C LEU A 605 20.08 -9.36 -23.13
N ALA A 606 21.00 -8.96 -24.01
CA ALA A 606 20.72 -8.21 -25.22
C ALA A 606 19.74 -8.91 -26.19
N SER A 607 19.60 -10.25 -26.08
CA SER A 607 18.69 -11.02 -26.92
C SER A 607 17.20 -10.85 -26.53
N LEU A 608 16.92 -10.33 -25.33
CA LEU A 608 15.57 -10.18 -24.77
C LEU A 608 14.87 -8.91 -25.25
N ARG A 609 14.31 -8.94 -26.46
CA ARG A 609 13.70 -7.77 -27.13
C ARG A 609 12.40 -7.25 -26.51
N LEU A 610 11.76 -8.03 -25.64
CA LEU A 610 10.50 -7.67 -24.98
C LEU A 610 10.70 -7.21 -23.52
N LEU A 611 11.94 -7.18 -23.04
CA LEU A 611 12.26 -6.86 -21.65
C LEU A 611 12.06 -5.36 -21.39
N ASN A 612 11.16 -5.03 -20.46
CA ASN A 612 10.82 -3.68 -20.07
C ASN A 612 11.42 -3.30 -18.71
N GLN A 613 11.46 -4.25 -17.77
CA GLN A 613 12.02 -4.08 -16.43
C GLN A 613 13.13 -5.12 -16.19
N LEU A 614 14.28 -4.63 -15.73
CA LEU A 614 15.44 -5.45 -15.39
C LEU A 614 16.05 -4.97 -14.09
N ASP A 615 16.11 -5.85 -13.10
CA ASP A 615 16.71 -5.60 -11.80
C ASP A 615 17.82 -6.64 -11.55
N LEU A 616 19.05 -6.19 -11.34
CA LEU A 616 20.23 -7.03 -11.13
C LEU A 616 20.94 -6.61 -9.84
N PHE A 617 20.64 -7.27 -8.73
CA PHE A 617 21.23 -7.04 -7.41
C PHE A 617 22.14 -8.22 -7.01
N GLY A 618 23.16 -8.00 -6.17
CA GLY A 618 24.07 -9.06 -5.69
C GLY A 618 25.04 -9.69 -6.71
N LEU A 619 24.71 -9.65 -8.01
CA LEU A 619 25.46 -10.32 -9.09
C LEU A 619 26.87 -9.77 -9.33
N ASN A 620 27.77 -10.63 -9.80
CA ASN A 620 29.08 -10.23 -10.31
C ASN A 620 28.96 -9.73 -11.77
N LEU A 621 28.90 -8.42 -11.93
CA LEU A 621 28.76 -7.72 -13.21
C LEU A 621 30.10 -7.58 -13.98
N GLN A 622 31.02 -8.54 -13.88
CA GLN A 622 32.29 -8.54 -14.63
C GLN A 622 32.41 -9.77 -15.53
N PRO A 623 32.37 -9.62 -16.89
CA PRO A 623 32.15 -8.36 -17.64
C PRO A 623 30.71 -7.82 -17.50
N PHE A 624 30.52 -6.52 -17.72
CA PHE A 624 29.19 -5.91 -17.68
C PHE A 624 28.35 -6.40 -18.88
N PRO A 625 27.12 -6.89 -18.69
CA PRO A 625 26.34 -7.48 -19.77
C PRO A 625 25.79 -6.42 -20.74
N GLU A 626 25.68 -6.78 -22.02
CA GLU A 626 24.98 -5.93 -22.99
C GLU A 626 23.48 -5.91 -22.68
N LEU A 627 22.93 -4.72 -22.46
CA LEU A 627 21.53 -4.54 -22.05
C LEU A 627 20.59 -4.38 -23.27
N PRO A 628 19.36 -4.90 -23.20
CA PRO A 628 18.38 -4.75 -24.28
C PRO A 628 17.86 -3.30 -24.42
N LEU A 629 17.68 -2.85 -25.66
CA LEU A 629 17.23 -1.48 -25.99
C LEU A 629 15.75 -1.21 -25.66
N SER A 630 14.97 -2.25 -25.34
CA SER A 630 13.56 -2.15 -24.96
C SER A 630 13.34 -1.69 -23.51
N LEU A 631 14.39 -1.66 -22.69
CA LEU A 631 14.27 -1.36 -21.25
C LEU A 631 13.73 0.03 -20.97
N GLN A 632 12.79 0.08 -20.03
CA GLN A 632 12.21 1.30 -19.45
C GLN A 632 12.68 1.50 -18.01
N ASN A 633 12.83 0.41 -17.26
CA ASN A 633 13.26 0.41 -15.86
C ASN A 633 14.49 -0.48 -15.68
N LEU A 634 15.53 0.05 -15.02
CA LEU A 634 16.77 -0.66 -14.74
C LEU A 634 17.18 -0.49 -13.28
N GLY A 635 17.25 -1.59 -12.53
CA GLY A 635 17.86 -1.69 -11.21
C GLY A 635 19.23 -2.35 -11.27
N LEU A 636 20.26 -1.75 -10.67
CA LEU A 636 21.62 -2.31 -10.58
C LEU A 636 22.13 -2.26 -9.15
N GLY A 637 22.59 -3.39 -8.63
CA GLY A 637 23.27 -3.55 -7.34
C GLY A 637 24.73 -3.94 -7.49
N ASN A 638 25.55 -3.67 -6.47
CA ASN A 638 26.93 -4.17 -6.33
C ASN A 638 27.85 -3.94 -7.55
N PHE A 639 27.60 -2.88 -8.32
CA PHE A 639 28.38 -2.55 -9.52
C PHE A 639 29.64 -1.73 -9.18
N ARG A 640 30.71 -1.94 -9.99
CA ARG A 640 32.01 -1.24 -9.85
C ARG A 640 32.32 -0.24 -10.97
N SER A 641 31.49 -0.17 -12.00
CA SER A 641 31.61 0.78 -13.10
C SER A 641 30.26 0.95 -13.79
N LEU A 642 29.95 2.19 -14.18
CA LEU A 642 28.78 2.55 -15.01
C LEU A 642 29.18 2.93 -16.45
N VAL A 643 30.47 2.82 -16.79
CA VAL A 643 31.03 3.25 -18.08
C VAL A 643 30.46 2.48 -19.28
N SER A 644 29.84 1.33 -19.04
CA SER A 644 29.28 0.44 -20.07
C SER A 644 27.80 0.69 -20.41
N LEU A 645 27.13 1.63 -19.75
CA LEU A 645 25.76 2.01 -20.12
C LEU A 645 25.77 2.68 -21.51
N SER A 646 25.11 2.05 -22.47
CA SER A 646 25.15 2.48 -23.88
C SER A 646 24.27 3.71 -24.12
N PRO A 647 24.75 4.71 -24.88
CA PRO A 647 23.99 5.94 -25.21
C PRO A 647 22.71 5.69 -26.03
N ASN A 648 22.54 4.47 -26.55
CA ASN A 648 21.40 4.06 -27.36
C ASN A 648 20.16 3.65 -26.53
N MET A 649 20.21 3.69 -25.19
CA MET A 649 19.09 3.36 -24.30
C MET A 649 18.04 4.48 -24.24
N ILE A 650 17.41 4.79 -25.38
CA ILE A 650 16.44 5.88 -25.51
C ILE A 650 15.12 5.67 -24.76
N ASN A 651 14.79 4.43 -24.41
CA ASN A 651 13.54 4.08 -23.74
C ASN A 651 13.65 4.09 -22.21
N LEU A 652 14.87 4.20 -21.65
CA LEU A 652 15.09 4.11 -20.21
C LEU A 652 14.56 5.38 -19.52
N SER A 653 13.50 5.21 -18.71
CA SER A 653 12.87 6.28 -17.94
C SER A 653 13.26 6.26 -16.47
N ARG A 654 13.55 5.08 -15.90
CA ARG A 654 13.86 4.91 -14.48
C ARG A 654 15.14 4.11 -14.26
N LEU A 655 16.03 4.64 -13.43
CA LEU A 655 17.28 4.01 -13.03
C LEU A 655 17.35 3.92 -11.52
N GLU A 656 17.59 2.72 -11.00
CA GLU A 656 17.72 2.45 -9.59
C GLU A 656 19.09 1.81 -9.31
N LEU A 657 19.87 2.42 -8.42
CA LEU A 657 21.24 2.05 -8.09
C LEU A 657 21.30 1.68 -6.60
N HIS A 658 21.73 0.46 -6.29
CA HIS A 658 21.82 -0.07 -4.93
C HIS A 658 23.22 -0.54 -4.58
N GLU A 659 23.57 -0.49 -3.29
CA GLU A 659 24.69 -1.23 -2.70
C GLU A 659 26.02 -1.14 -3.47
N SER A 660 26.33 0.04 -4.02
CA SER A 660 27.56 0.24 -4.78
C SER A 660 28.75 0.57 -3.87
N SER A 661 29.92 0.06 -4.25
CA SER A 661 31.23 0.40 -3.66
C SER A 661 31.93 1.57 -4.36
N LEU A 662 31.29 2.18 -5.37
CA LEU A 662 31.84 3.34 -6.07
C LEU A 662 31.97 4.53 -5.14
N ARG A 663 33.08 5.27 -5.30
CA ARG A 663 33.32 6.54 -4.58
C ARG A 663 32.68 7.73 -5.27
N GLU A 664 32.50 7.65 -6.58
CA GLU A 664 31.96 8.73 -7.40
C GLU A 664 31.03 8.14 -8.47
N ILE A 665 29.86 8.74 -8.63
CA ILE A 665 28.89 8.42 -9.69
C ILE A 665 28.70 9.69 -10.51
N GLU A 666 29.00 9.62 -11.81
CA GLU A 666 28.77 10.69 -12.76
C GLU A 666 27.82 10.21 -13.87
N LEU A 667 26.70 10.89 -14.06
CA LEU A 667 25.72 10.62 -15.12
C LEU A 667 25.45 11.88 -15.94
N ASN A 668 25.28 11.70 -17.25
CA ASN A 668 25.00 12.79 -18.17
C ASN A 668 23.99 12.44 -19.29
N GLU A 669 23.50 13.47 -19.98
CA GLU A 669 22.52 13.34 -21.09
C GLU A 669 23.03 12.48 -22.25
N SER A 670 24.35 12.43 -22.47
CA SER A 670 24.92 11.62 -23.55
C SER A 670 24.81 10.12 -23.26
N GLN A 671 24.79 9.73 -21.98
CA GLN A 671 24.62 8.34 -21.57
C GLN A 671 23.14 7.96 -21.47
N LEU A 672 22.31 8.83 -20.89
CA LEU A 672 20.90 8.53 -20.58
C LEU A 672 19.98 9.71 -20.98
N PRO A 673 19.61 9.82 -22.26
CA PRO A 673 18.94 11.03 -22.80
C PRO A 673 17.45 11.19 -22.40
N HIS A 674 16.82 10.14 -21.88
CA HIS A 674 15.38 10.12 -21.56
C HIS A 674 15.06 9.78 -20.10
N LEU A 675 16.07 9.74 -19.23
CA LEU A 675 15.88 9.41 -17.82
C LEU A 675 15.02 10.47 -17.13
N ARG A 676 13.96 10.02 -16.44
CA ARG A 676 13.04 10.84 -15.66
C ARG A 676 13.18 10.65 -14.16
N GLU A 677 13.52 9.43 -13.74
CA GLU A 677 13.61 9.06 -12.33
C GLU A 677 14.95 8.38 -12.03
N LEU A 678 15.64 8.85 -10.98
CA LEU A 678 16.88 8.27 -10.47
C LEU A 678 16.75 7.97 -8.99
N HIS A 679 16.95 6.70 -8.60
CA HIS A 679 17.00 6.27 -7.21
C HIS A 679 18.41 5.75 -6.89
N VAL A 680 19.05 6.28 -5.86
CA VAL A 680 20.35 5.81 -5.34
C VAL A 680 20.16 5.41 -3.89
N LYS A 681 20.31 4.13 -3.57
CA LYS A 681 20.01 3.57 -2.25
C LYS A 681 21.19 2.74 -1.72
N ALA A 682 21.39 2.75 -0.40
CA ALA A 682 22.36 1.87 0.28
C ALA A 682 23.79 1.90 -0.29
N CYS A 683 24.22 2.99 -0.93
CA CYS A 683 25.57 3.11 -1.52
C CYS A 683 26.55 3.65 -0.46
N PHE A 684 26.95 2.79 0.48
CA PHE A 684 27.75 3.19 1.65
C PHE A 684 29.13 3.75 1.31
N GLY A 685 29.71 3.42 0.15
CA GLY A 685 31.03 3.91 -0.28
C GLY A 685 31.02 5.21 -1.08
N LEU A 686 29.84 5.68 -1.50
CA LEU A 686 29.67 6.84 -2.37
C LEU A 686 30.04 8.11 -1.63
N LYS A 687 30.90 8.95 -2.23
CA LYS A 687 31.31 10.27 -1.70
C LYS A 687 30.76 11.42 -2.52
N THR A 688 30.67 11.26 -3.84
CA THR A 688 30.24 12.33 -4.74
C THR A 688 29.25 11.80 -5.79
N LEU A 689 28.13 12.48 -5.97
CA LEU A 689 27.15 12.23 -7.02
C LEU A 689 27.09 13.44 -7.97
N LYS A 690 27.43 13.26 -9.24
CA LYS A 690 27.44 14.32 -10.27
C LYS A 690 26.42 14.02 -11.37
N LEU A 691 25.50 14.96 -11.58
CA LEU A 691 24.43 14.85 -12.58
C LEU A 691 24.49 16.06 -13.51
N SER A 692 24.77 15.81 -14.80
CA SER A 692 25.14 16.86 -15.74
C SER A 692 24.33 16.84 -17.04
N SER A 693 23.76 17.98 -17.42
CA SER A 693 22.97 18.21 -18.64
C SER A 693 21.68 17.37 -18.77
N MET A 694 21.19 16.74 -17.70
CA MET A 694 20.03 15.84 -17.73
C MET A 694 18.69 16.60 -17.70
N ARG A 695 18.28 17.17 -18.84
CA ARG A 695 17.10 18.06 -18.93
C ARG A 695 15.74 17.39 -18.70
N LYS A 696 15.64 16.06 -18.83
CA LYS A 696 14.39 15.31 -18.64
C LYS A 696 14.26 14.65 -17.27
N LEU A 697 15.28 14.77 -16.41
CA LEU A 697 15.30 14.17 -15.07
C LEU A 697 14.39 14.99 -14.15
N GLU A 698 13.31 14.39 -13.68
CA GLU A 698 12.28 15.02 -12.86
C GLU A 698 12.42 14.64 -11.38
N ILE A 699 12.73 13.37 -11.06
CA ILE A 699 12.74 12.85 -9.69
C ILE A 699 14.11 12.27 -9.35
N VAL A 700 14.67 12.69 -8.21
CA VAL A 700 15.90 12.11 -7.64
C VAL A 700 15.66 11.71 -6.18
N TYR A 701 15.90 10.44 -5.88
CA TYR A 701 15.86 9.89 -4.53
C TYR A 701 17.25 9.38 -4.14
N VAL A 702 17.77 9.82 -2.99
CA VAL A 702 19.05 9.34 -2.44
C VAL A 702 18.83 8.88 -1.00
N GLY A 703 19.04 7.59 -0.71
CA GLY A 703 18.74 6.98 0.57
C GLY A 703 19.89 6.14 1.12
N LEU A 704 20.12 6.13 2.45
CA LEU A 704 21.03 5.19 3.13
C LEU A 704 22.49 5.23 2.60
N CYS A 705 22.98 6.40 2.18
CA CYS A 705 24.35 6.59 1.66
C CYS A 705 25.23 7.28 2.70
N SER A 706 25.75 6.52 3.66
CA SER A 706 26.42 7.07 4.86
C SER A 706 27.69 7.88 4.58
N CYS A 707 28.47 7.58 3.55
CA CYS A 707 29.70 8.32 3.20
C CYS A 707 29.50 9.45 2.18
N LEU A 708 28.28 9.71 1.72
CA LEU A 708 28.02 10.70 0.68
C LEU A 708 28.32 12.09 1.22
N VAL A 709 29.23 12.83 0.59
CA VAL A 709 29.68 14.16 1.02
C VAL A 709 29.09 15.25 0.15
N GLU A 710 29.01 15.03 -1.16
CA GLU A 710 28.63 16.07 -2.12
C GLU A 710 27.69 15.54 -3.23
N ILE A 711 26.65 16.30 -3.54
CA ILE A 711 25.80 16.09 -4.71
C ILE A 711 25.87 17.34 -5.60
N GLN A 712 26.17 17.16 -6.88
CA GLN A 712 26.31 18.23 -7.87
C GLN A 712 25.32 18.04 -9.00
N PHE A 713 24.53 19.08 -9.27
CA PHE A 713 23.64 19.19 -10.42
C PHE A 713 24.14 20.30 -11.35
N SER A 714 24.30 20.00 -12.63
CA SER A 714 24.57 21.00 -13.65
C SER A 714 23.58 20.86 -14.80
N ARG A 715 22.82 21.92 -15.12
CA ARG A 715 21.83 21.92 -16.23
C ARG A 715 20.82 20.75 -16.17
N VAL A 716 20.19 20.53 -15.00
CA VAL A 716 19.18 19.48 -14.75
C VAL A 716 17.86 20.15 -14.37
N SER A 717 16.71 19.65 -14.84
CA SER A 717 15.38 20.25 -14.56
C SER A 717 14.56 19.40 -13.58
N LEU A 718 15.01 19.31 -12.32
CA LEU A 718 14.36 18.49 -11.29
C LEU A 718 13.07 19.12 -10.78
N LYS A 719 12.08 18.28 -10.48
CA LYS A 719 10.85 18.62 -9.76
C LYS A 719 10.95 18.19 -8.29
N ASP A 720 11.39 16.96 -8.04
CA ASP A 720 11.40 16.36 -6.70
C ASP A 720 12.80 15.83 -6.33
N LEU A 721 13.31 16.30 -5.18
CA LEU A 721 14.55 15.79 -4.57
C LEU A 721 14.29 15.30 -3.15
N THR A 722 14.52 14.01 -2.92
CA THR A 722 14.42 13.40 -1.59
C THR A 722 15.76 12.81 -1.18
N ILE A 723 16.24 13.20 0.01
CA ILE A 723 17.47 12.68 0.61
C ILE A 723 17.13 12.10 1.99
N ALA A 724 17.49 10.84 2.23
CA ALA A 724 17.17 10.13 3.46
C ALA A 724 18.38 9.37 4.01
N PHE A 725 18.60 9.39 5.33
CA PHE A 725 19.62 8.60 6.02
C PHE A 725 21.05 8.73 5.44
N CYS A 726 21.46 9.97 5.12
CA CYS A 726 22.78 10.29 4.57
C CYS A 726 23.61 11.11 5.57
N GLU A 727 24.33 10.43 6.47
CA GLU A 727 24.97 11.06 7.64
C GLU A 727 26.15 11.98 7.31
N SER A 728 26.90 11.73 6.22
CA SER A 728 28.10 12.50 5.88
C SER A 728 27.86 13.64 4.88
N LEU A 729 26.61 13.91 4.50
CA LEU A 729 26.30 14.89 3.45
C LEU A 729 26.64 16.30 3.90
N ARG A 730 27.49 16.99 3.13
CA ARG A 730 28.00 18.34 3.44
C ARG A 730 27.74 19.37 2.37
N ARG A 731 27.46 19.00 1.12
CA ARG A 731 27.35 19.99 0.04
C ARG A 731 26.36 19.59 -1.05
N LEU A 732 25.50 20.52 -1.43
CA LEU A 732 24.52 20.37 -2.50
C LEU A 732 24.71 21.50 -3.53
N VAL A 733 25.43 21.23 -4.62
CA VAL A 733 25.74 22.24 -5.64
C VAL A 733 24.74 22.18 -6.78
N TYR A 734 24.09 23.28 -7.11
CA TYR A 734 23.21 23.41 -8.28
C TYR A 734 23.72 24.55 -9.18
N ALA A 735 24.10 24.24 -10.42
CA ALA A 735 24.68 25.20 -11.36
C ALA A 735 23.85 25.29 -12.66
N GLU A 736 23.10 26.39 -12.80
CA GLU A 736 22.26 26.66 -13.99
C GLU A 736 22.99 27.44 -15.09
N GLN A 737 24.07 28.15 -14.79
CA GLN A 737 24.87 28.87 -15.78
C GLN A 737 26.37 28.65 -15.59
N ALA A 738 27.08 28.56 -16.72
CA ALA A 738 28.53 28.50 -16.75
C ALA A 738 29.10 29.86 -16.31
N GLY A 739 29.29 30.03 -15.00
CA GLY A 739 30.05 31.11 -14.40
C GLY A 739 31.10 30.50 -13.48
N GLN A 740 32.38 30.76 -13.77
CA GLN A 740 33.49 30.42 -12.88
C GLN A 740 33.25 31.06 -11.51
N HIS A 741 33.08 30.25 -10.48
CA HIS A 741 33.26 30.69 -9.10
C HIS A 741 34.37 29.88 -8.45
N ASN A 742 35.32 30.64 -7.89
CA ASN A 742 36.59 30.17 -7.37
C ASN A 742 36.41 29.08 -6.31
N HIS A 743 37.28 28.08 -6.38
CA HIS A 743 37.56 27.17 -5.28
C HIS A 743 38.04 27.98 -4.06
N GLU A 744 37.20 28.15 -3.05
CA GLU A 744 37.65 28.38 -1.68
C GLU A 744 37.40 27.11 -0.87
N SER A 745 38.46 26.34 -0.69
CA SER A 745 38.53 25.22 0.22
C SER A 745 38.61 25.74 1.66
N VAL A 746 37.51 25.66 2.40
CA VAL A 746 37.52 25.79 3.86
C VAL A 746 37.55 24.37 4.46
N TYR A 747 38.72 23.97 4.96
CA TYR A 747 38.86 22.80 5.83
C TYR A 747 38.52 23.22 7.26
N GLY A 748 37.36 22.82 7.75
CA GLY A 748 36.92 22.97 9.13
C GLY A 748 35.63 22.18 9.34
N MET A 749 35.46 21.51 10.48
CA MET A 749 34.21 20.81 10.83
C MET A 749 33.05 21.81 10.90
N ILE A 750 32.27 21.95 9.83
CA ILE A 750 31.00 22.67 9.83
C ILE A 750 30.01 21.89 8.95
N LEU A 751 28.86 21.53 9.52
CA LEU A 751 27.83 20.67 8.92
C LEU A 751 26.74 21.54 8.27
N GLU A 752 27.02 22.16 7.12
CA GLU A 752 26.07 23.07 6.44
C GLU A 752 25.67 22.53 5.06
N ILE A 753 24.37 22.41 4.76
CA ILE A 753 23.89 22.26 3.37
C ILE A 753 23.73 23.67 2.79
N GLN A 754 24.45 23.97 1.71
CA GLN A 754 24.31 25.25 1.00
C GLN A 754 23.85 25.04 -0.44
N VAL A 755 22.67 25.55 -0.80
CA VAL A 755 22.15 25.58 -2.17
C VAL A 755 22.79 26.78 -2.90
N ALA A 756 23.81 26.51 -3.70
CA ALA A 756 24.68 27.53 -4.30
C ALA A 756 24.18 28.14 -5.63
N GLY A 757 22.97 27.84 -6.10
CA GLY A 757 22.42 28.40 -7.35
C GLY A 757 20.90 28.41 -7.42
N THR A 758 20.34 29.24 -8.31
CA THR A 758 18.90 29.42 -8.51
C THR A 758 18.30 28.30 -9.34
N SER A 759 17.13 27.80 -8.94
CA SER A 759 16.34 26.80 -9.69
C SER A 759 14.89 27.27 -9.83
N GLU A 760 14.39 27.26 -11.06
CA GLU A 760 12.98 27.57 -11.37
C GLU A 760 12.12 26.30 -11.55
N SER A 761 12.68 25.10 -11.40
CA SER A 761 11.95 23.84 -11.63
C SER A 761 11.62 23.04 -10.37
N TRP A 762 12.33 23.26 -9.25
CA TRP A 762 12.16 22.47 -8.02
C TRP A 762 10.81 22.76 -7.36
N GLU A 763 9.97 21.73 -7.22
CA GLU A 763 8.66 21.82 -6.59
C GLU A 763 8.65 21.20 -5.18
N GLN A 764 9.46 20.16 -4.93
CA GLN A 764 9.54 19.51 -3.61
C GLN A 764 10.98 19.24 -3.17
N PHE A 765 11.26 19.52 -1.89
CA PHE A 765 12.52 19.19 -1.23
C PHE A 765 12.26 18.49 0.10
N ALA A 766 12.85 17.32 0.27
CA ALA A 766 12.65 16.51 1.47
C ALA A 766 13.97 15.94 2.03
N LEU A 767 14.17 16.10 3.35
CA LEU A 767 15.35 15.64 4.08
C LEU A 767 14.95 14.84 5.32
N PHE A 768 15.35 13.57 5.37
CA PHE A 768 15.00 12.64 6.45
C PHE A 768 16.26 12.10 7.15
N ASN A 769 16.32 12.25 8.48
CA ASN A 769 17.33 11.65 9.35
C ASN A 769 18.79 11.82 8.86
N CYS A 770 19.19 13.07 8.59
CA CYS A 770 20.55 13.45 8.18
C CYS A 770 21.23 14.28 9.27
N ASN A 771 22.55 14.12 9.45
CA ASN A 771 23.32 14.80 10.51
C ASN A 771 23.75 16.23 10.09
N VAL A 772 22.81 17.05 9.61
CA VAL A 772 23.07 18.40 9.11
C VAL A 772 22.88 19.41 10.25
N GLN A 773 23.76 20.41 10.41
CA GLN A 773 23.63 21.47 11.43
C GLN A 773 22.98 22.75 10.91
N SER A 774 23.17 23.11 9.64
CA SER A 774 22.47 24.25 9.04
C SER A 774 22.09 23.97 7.59
N ILE A 775 20.97 24.55 7.14
CA ILE A 775 20.55 24.56 5.73
C ILE A 775 20.45 26.02 5.29
N GLY A 776 21.16 26.40 4.23
CA GLY A 776 21.17 27.76 3.70
C GLY A 776 21.00 27.82 2.19
N GLY A 777 20.54 28.98 1.70
CA GLY A 777 20.31 29.23 0.27
C GLY A 777 19.01 28.69 -0.27
N LEU A 778 18.03 28.34 0.58
CA LEU A 778 16.69 27.91 0.14
C LEU A 778 15.96 28.98 -0.67
N SER A 779 16.27 30.26 -0.45
CA SER A 779 15.72 31.38 -1.22
C SER A 779 16.03 31.32 -2.72
N ASN A 780 17.01 30.52 -3.11
CA ASN A 780 17.33 30.28 -4.51
C ASN A 780 16.31 29.35 -5.21
N LEU A 781 15.39 28.70 -4.47
CA LEU A 781 14.40 27.75 -4.96
C LEU A 781 13.03 28.43 -5.16
N LYS A 782 12.90 29.22 -6.22
CA LYS A 782 11.77 30.13 -6.39
C LYS A 782 10.41 29.46 -6.55
N ASN A 783 10.33 28.22 -7.05
CA ASN A 783 9.07 27.50 -7.30
C ASN A 783 8.79 26.36 -6.31
N LEU A 784 9.46 26.34 -5.15
CA LEU A 784 9.29 25.30 -4.14
C LEU A 784 7.89 25.33 -3.52
N LYS A 785 7.12 24.26 -3.67
CA LYS A 785 5.75 24.08 -3.16
C LYS A 785 5.70 23.26 -1.86
N SER A 786 6.61 22.31 -1.68
CA SER A 786 6.65 21.46 -0.47
C SER A 786 8.05 21.34 0.11
N LEU A 787 8.19 21.59 1.41
CA LEU A 787 9.43 21.42 2.17
C LEU A 787 9.18 20.48 3.37
N LEU A 788 9.92 19.38 3.42
CA LEU A 788 9.70 18.28 4.36
C LEU A 788 11.00 17.96 5.13
N LEU A 789 11.04 18.14 6.45
CA LEU A 789 12.23 17.89 7.28
C LEU A 789 11.87 16.99 8.47
N TYR A 790 12.36 15.75 8.48
CA TYR A 790 11.99 14.78 9.51
C TYR A 790 13.21 14.15 10.19
N TYR A 791 13.18 14.02 11.51
CA TYR A 791 14.20 13.31 12.31
C TYR A 791 15.64 13.86 12.19
N ASN A 792 15.82 15.15 11.90
CA ASN A 792 17.15 15.77 11.76
C ASN A 792 17.59 16.38 13.11
N ASP A 793 17.94 15.54 14.08
CA ASP A 793 18.27 15.97 15.45
C ASP A 793 19.48 16.91 15.55
N GLY A 794 20.38 16.91 14.57
CA GLY A 794 21.56 17.79 14.52
C GLY A 794 21.28 19.20 13.98
N LEU A 795 20.12 19.41 13.34
CA LEU A 795 19.79 20.62 12.60
C LEU A 795 19.47 21.76 13.57
N ARG A 796 20.23 22.86 13.48
CA ARG A 796 20.11 24.04 14.36
C ARG A 796 19.48 25.23 13.65
N VAL A 797 19.83 25.47 12.38
CA VAL A 797 19.42 26.69 11.66
C VAL A 797 18.99 26.37 10.24
N VAL A 798 17.87 26.95 9.78
CA VAL A 798 17.45 26.91 8.37
C VAL A 798 17.21 28.34 7.88
N THR A 799 17.92 28.78 6.84
CA THR A 799 17.87 30.16 6.31
C THR A 799 17.33 30.22 4.88
N GLY A 800 16.61 31.31 4.56
CA GLY A 800 16.04 31.57 3.23
C GLY A 800 14.64 30.99 2.99
N ILE A 801 13.98 30.45 4.02
CA ILE A 801 12.56 30.03 3.95
C ILE A 801 11.65 31.25 3.81
N ASP A 802 12.02 32.35 4.46
CA ASP A 802 11.33 33.62 4.51
C ASP A 802 11.16 34.28 3.14
N GLU A 803 11.92 33.86 2.13
CA GLU A 803 11.85 34.36 0.76
C GLU A 803 11.04 33.45 -0.20
N LEU A 804 10.45 32.34 0.28
CA LEU A 804 9.73 31.35 -0.55
C LEU A 804 8.26 31.74 -0.81
N GLU A 805 8.00 32.39 -1.94
CA GLU A 805 6.68 32.94 -2.30
C GLU A 805 5.64 31.88 -2.73
N PHE A 806 6.05 30.64 -3.06
CA PHE A 806 5.16 29.59 -3.61
C PHE A 806 5.00 28.35 -2.71
N LEU A 807 5.49 28.41 -1.46
CA LEU A 807 5.43 27.30 -0.53
C LEU A 807 3.98 27.05 -0.08
N ALA A 808 3.46 25.85 -0.31
CA ALA A 808 2.10 25.43 0.05
C ALA A 808 2.09 24.50 1.27
N ASN A 809 3.12 23.68 1.43
CA ASN A 809 3.24 22.74 2.53
C ASN A 809 4.63 22.77 3.16
N PHE A 810 4.68 22.92 4.47
CA PHE A 810 5.90 22.94 5.26
C PHE A 810 5.72 22.02 6.46
N ASP A 811 6.46 20.91 6.49
CA ASP A 811 6.38 19.93 7.56
C ASP A 811 7.76 19.70 8.18
N ILE A 812 7.84 19.90 9.50
CA ILE A 812 9.00 19.58 10.32
C ILE A 812 8.56 18.62 11.41
N SER A 813 9.20 17.46 11.54
CA SER A 813 8.99 16.63 12.73
C SER A 813 10.27 16.09 13.34
N ASP A 814 10.28 15.95 14.66
CA ASP A 814 11.35 15.33 15.46
C ASP A 814 12.75 15.89 15.17
N CYS A 815 12.87 17.22 15.02
CA CYS A 815 14.14 17.94 14.82
C CYS A 815 14.53 18.72 16.10
N ARG A 816 15.03 18.00 17.11
CA ARG A 816 15.08 18.50 18.51
C ARG A 816 16.08 19.63 18.79
N SER A 817 17.13 19.78 17.98
CA SER A 817 18.14 20.84 18.13
C SER A 817 17.83 22.11 17.35
N LEU A 818 16.70 22.17 16.64
CA LEU A 818 16.35 23.29 15.78
C LEU A 818 16.06 24.54 16.62
N GLU A 819 16.91 25.55 16.47
CA GLU A 819 16.75 26.88 17.05
C GLU A 819 15.91 27.71 16.06
N TRP A 820 14.64 27.37 15.97
CA TRP A 820 13.72 27.95 14.99
C TRP A 820 13.04 29.20 15.53
N SER A 821 13.15 30.31 14.80
CA SER A 821 12.18 31.41 14.87
C SER A 821 12.01 32.01 13.47
N ILE A 822 10.78 32.04 12.97
CA ILE A 822 10.45 32.82 11.76
C ILE A 822 10.15 34.23 12.24
N ASP A 823 10.82 35.24 11.68
CA ASP A 823 10.37 36.62 11.81
C ASP A 823 9.10 36.81 10.98
N VAL A 824 7.96 36.66 11.66
CA VAL A 824 6.62 36.66 11.04
C VAL A 824 6.23 38.02 10.47
N SER A 825 6.99 39.08 10.77
CA SER A 825 6.75 40.45 10.29
C SER A 825 7.37 40.74 8.92
N SER A 826 8.35 39.94 8.49
CA SER A 826 9.16 40.18 7.29
C SER A 826 9.13 39.04 6.26
N THR A 827 8.42 37.94 6.53
CA THR A 827 8.33 36.77 5.63
C THR A 827 7.41 36.98 4.42
N LYS A 828 7.84 36.44 3.27
CA LYS A 828 7.11 36.37 2.00
C LYS A 828 6.28 35.09 1.82
N LEU A 829 6.19 34.23 2.84
CA LEU A 829 5.43 32.97 2.79
C LEU A 829 3.91 33.21 2.57
N PRO A 830 3.22 32.40 1.75
CA PRO A 830 1.77 32.45 1.58
C PRO A 830 1.01 32.25 2.89
N ASN A 831 -0.05 33.03 3.13
CA ASN A 831 -0.86 32.93 4.35
C ASN A 831 -1.55 31.57 4.51
N ASP A 832 -1.87 30.91 3.39
CA ASP A 832 -2.53 29.60 3.33
C ASP A 832 -1.53 28.42 3.37
N CYS A 833 -0.22 28.69 3.39
CA CYS A 833 0.80 27.64 3.51
C CYS A 833 0.57 26.88 4.82
N ARG A 834 0.41 25.56 4.71
CA ARG A 834 0.23 24.67 5.85
C ARG A 834 1.57 24.42 6.53
N ILE A 835 1.64 24.74 7.81
CA ILE A 835 2.78 24.47 8.68
C ILE A 835 2.39 23.35 9.65
N SER A 836 3.18 22.30 9.67
CA SER A 836 3.09 21.22 10.67
C SER A 836 4.48 21.09 11.32
N ILE A 837 4.53 21.27 12.63
CA ILE A 837 5.72 21.15 13.46
C ILE A 837 5.34 20.27 14.64
N SER A 838 6.01 19.12 14.76
CA SER A 838 5.75 18.18 15.86
C SER A 838 7.02 17.52 16.37
N GLY A 839 7.22 17.43 17.68
CA GLY A 839 8.43 16.82 18.26
C GLY A 839 9.66 17.72 18.21
N CYS A 840 9.47 19.04 18.04
CA CYS A 840 10.50 20.07 18.11
C CYS A 840 10.38 20.86 19.43
N ARG A 841 11.17 21.94 19.64
CA ARG A 841 11.03 22.80 20.84
C ARG A 841 9.66 23.48 20.96
N GLU A 842 8.99 23.67 19.84
CA GLU A 842 7.61 24.15 19.74
C GLU A 842 6.83 23.17 18.86
N ASP A 843 5.58 22.88 19.25
CA ASP A 843 4.64 22.11 18.45
C ASP A 843 3.58 23.05 17.88
N PHE A 844 3.37 23.00 16.57
CA PHE A 844 2.40 23.84 15.90
C PHE A 844 1.80 23.13 14.69
N ARG A 845 0.48 23.18 14.52
CA ARG A 845 -0.18 22.67 13.32
C ARG A 845 -1.25 23.65 12.89
N GLY A 846 -1.07 24.29 11.74
CA GLY A 846 -1.96 25.33 11.24
C GLY A 846 -1.47 25.94 9.93
N SER A 847 -2.03 27.06 9.50
CA SER A 847 -1.50 27.88 8.41
C SER A 847 -0.50 28.94 8.92
N VAL A 848 0.31 29.52 8.02
CA VAL A 848 1.14 30.70 8.31
C VAL A 848 0.32 31.82 8.97
N GLN A 849 -0.92 32.02 8.53
CA GLN A 849 -1.82 33.01 9.14
C GLN A 849 -2.14 32.69 10.60
N SER A 850 -2.46 31.44 10.94
CA SER A 850 -2.68 31.06 12.35
C SER A 850 -1.40 31.16 13.20
N TYR A 851 -0.23 30.88 12.61
CA TYR A 851 1.06 31.07 13.27
C TYR A 851 1.32 32.57 13.58
N LYS A 852 1.01 33.46 12.63
CA LYS A 852 1.04 34.94 12.81
C LYS A 852 0.14 35.43 13.94
N TYR A 853 -1.02 34.79 14.16
CA TYR A 853 -1.93 35.18 15.24
C TYR A 853 -1.43 34.77 16.62
N GLN A 854 -0.82 33.58 16.76
CA GLN A 854 -0.30 33.12 18.05
C GLN A 854 0.91 33.93 18.54
N HIS A 855 1.82 34.33 17.66
CA HIS A 855 3.07 35.03 18.05
C HIS A 855 2.98 36.57 18.05
N LYS A 856 1.83 37.18 17.74
CA LYS A 856 1.62 38.64 17.87
C LYS A 856 1.50 39.12 19.32
N GLY A 857 1.25 38.22 20.28
CA GLY A 857 1.01 38.54 21.69
C GLY A 857 2.26 38.98 22.48
N GLU A 858 3.47 38.55 22.10
CA GLU A 858 4.68 38.82 22.90
C GLU A 858 5.25 40.23 22.71
N SER A 859 4.86 40.93 21.63
CA SER A 859 5.31 42.30 21.33
C SER A 859 4.47 43.40 22.01
N GLU A 860 3.25 43.12 22.47
CA GLU A 860 2.35 44.14 23.06
C GLU A 860 2.37 44.19 24.60
N GLU A 861 2.81 43.12 25.29
CA GLU A 861 2.89 43.08 26.77
C GLU A 861 3.99 43.97 27.39
N LYS A 862 4.90 44.55 26.59
CA LYS A 862 5.88 45.54 27.09
C LYS A 862 5.37 46.97 27.11
N ARG A 863 4.15 47.24 26.65
CA ARG A 863 3.57 48.61 26.64
C ARG A 863 2.09 48.59 27.00
N LYS A 864 1.79 48.59 28.30
CA LYS A 864 0.82 49.49 28.99
C LYS A 864 0.37 48.88 30.32
N GLY A 865 0.92 49.42 31.41
CA GLY A 865 0.24 49.43 32.71
C GLY A 865 -0.30 50.84 32.95
N GLN A 866 -1.63 50.98 32.98
CA GLN A 866 -2.42 51.90 33.82
C GLN A 866 -3.89 51.87 33.37
N MET A 867 -4.75 51.32 34.23
CA MET A 867 -6.22 51.45 34.15
C MET A 867 -6.67 52.87 34.58
N PRO A 868 -7.96 53.24 34.43
CA PRO A 868 -8.93 52.90 35.48
C PRO A 868 -10.32 52.45 35.00
N GLU A 869 -11.04 51.93 36.00
CA GLU A 869 -12.39 51.35 36.09
C GLU A 869 -13.54 52.29 35.67
N GLU A 870 -14.68 51.74 35.22
CA GLU A 870 -15.99 51.81 35.92
C GLU A 870 -17.18 51.24 35.10
N ALA A 871 -17.93 50.35 35.77
CA ALA A 871 -19.39 50.15 35.87
C ALA A 871 -20.33 49.86 34.66
N GLU A 872 -20.96 48.69 34.78
CA GLU A 872 -22.41 48.39 34.68
C GLU A 872 -23.16 48.49 33.34
N SER A 873 -23.61 47.34 32.80
CA SER A 873 -25.00 46.83 32.96
C SER A 873 -25.51 45.94 31.79
N SER A 874 -26.17 44.84 32.19
CA SER A 874 -27.22 44.04 31.51
C SER A 874 -26.91 43.21 30.24
N ASP A 875 -26.91 41.89 30.47
CA ASP A 875 -27.29 40.75 29.60
C ASP A 875 -28.71 40.89 28.99
N PRO A 876 -29.18 40.06 28.01
CA PRO A 876 -28.57 38.87 27.40
C PRO A 876 -28.75 38.68 25.87
N SER A 877 -28.12 37.63 25.34
CA SER A 877 -28.43 36.85 24.11
C SER A 877 -27.40 36.91 22.95
N ALA A 878 -26.52 35.91 22.91
CA ALA A 878 -26.18 35.08 21.74
C ALA A 878 -24.91 34.26 22.04
N SER A 879 -25.08 33.09 22.64
CA SER A 879 -24.01 32.11 22.83
C SER A 879 -23.98 31.07 21.70
N ASN A 880 -22.76 30.83 21.23
CA ASN A 880 -22.18 29.53 20.86
C ASN A 880 -22.67 28.79 19.61
N LYS A 881 -21.84 28.85 18.56
CA LYS A 881 -21.53 27.72 17.67
C LYS A 881 -20.06 27.74 17.27
N SER A 882 -19.21 27.07 18.04
CA SER A 882 -17.94 26.47 17.57
C SER A 882 -17.29 25.68 18.70
N SER A 883 -17.85 24.53 19.01
CA SER A 883 -17.20 23.50 19.83
C SER A 883 -17.83 22.17 19.44
N GLU A 884 -17.25 21.48 18.45
CA GLU A 884 -17.41 20.03 18.20
C GLU A 884 -16.60 19.59 16.97
N GLU A 885 -15.30 19.89 16.95
CA GLU A 885 -14.31 19.06 16.21
C GLU A 885 -13.12 18.64 17.10
N ALA A 886 -13.20 18.87 18.42
CA ALA A 886 -12.11 18.59 19.36
C ALA A 886 -12.28 17.31 20.22
N GLU A 887 -13.41 16.59 20.14
CA GLU A 887 -13.69 15.49 21.10
C GLU A 887 -13.50 14.06 20.56
N SER A 888 -13.02 13.88 19.32
CA SER A 888 -12.57 12.55 18.84
C SER A 888 -11.06 12.33 18.95
N SER A 889 -10.29 13.37 19.24
CA SER A 889 -8.84 13.30 19.52
C SER A 889 -8.50 13.15 21.00
N ASP A 890 -9.43 13.41 21.92
CA ASP A 890 -9.11 13.53 23.36
C ASP A 890 -9.09 12.20 24.12
N ARG A 891 -9.80 11.15 23.64
CA ARG A 891 -9.69 9.81 24.23
C ARG A 891 -8.40 9.08 23.84
N SER A 892 -7.87 9.36 22.64
CA SER A 892 -6.56 8.87 22.20
C SER A 892 -5.40 9.60 22.89
N ALA A 893 -5.59 10.88 23.21
CA ALA A 893 -4.60 11.68 23.94
C ALA A 893 -4.45 11.21 25.40
N SER A 894 -5.54 10.87 26.10
CA SER A 894 -5.48 10.41 27.49
C SER A 894 -4.76 9.05 27.66
N GLU A 895 -4.95 8.11 26.73
CA GLU A 895 -4.22 6.83 26.70
C GLU A 895 -2.73 7.03 26.34
N LEU A 896 -2.43 7.93 25.39
CA LEU A 896 -1.05 8.31 25.03
C LEU A 896 -0.32 9.03 26.18
N PHE A 897 -0.98 9.92 26.93
CA PHE A 897 -0.40 10.59 28.10
C PHE A 897 -0.13 9.62 29.26
N SER A 898 -0.97 8.59 29.44
CA SER A 898 -0.74 7.52 30.42
C SER A 898 0.47 6.65 30.02
N MET A 899 0.59 6.31 28.74
CA MET A 899 1.74 5.55 28.21
C MET A 899 3.03 6.37 28.25
N LEU A 900 3.00 7.67 27.91
CA LEU A 900 4.15 8.57 27.99
C LEU A 900 4.66 8.75 29.42
N LYS A 901 3.76 8.82 30.42
CA LYS A 901 4.14 8.91 31.83
C LYS A 901 4.79 7.62 32.33
N GLN A 902 4.25 6.45 31.95
CA GLN A 902 4.89 5.16 32.24
C GLN A 902 6.27 5.01 31.56
N ILE A 903 6.43 5.52 30.34
CA ILE A 903 7.72 5.52 29.64
C ILE A 903 8.72 6.44 30.34
N GLN A 904 8.31 7.63 30.78
CA GLN A 904 9.18 8.57 31.50
C GLN A 904 9.61 8.04 32.89
N ASP A 905 8.70 7.41 33.63
CA ASP A 905 9.01 6.78 34.91
C ASP A 905 9.97 5.59 34.74
N THR A 906 9.79 4.81 33.67
CA THR A 906 10.70 3.69 33.33
C THR A 906 12.08 4.20 32.89
N GLN A 907 12.13 5.35 32.21
CA GLN A 907 13.37 5.99 31.75
C GLN A 907 14.19 6.57 32.91
N ALA A 908 13.53 7.11 33.94
CA ALA A 908 14.18 7.56 35.18
C ALA A 908 14.81 6.39 35.96
N VAL A 909 14.09 5.27 36.09
CA VAL A 909 14.60 4.04 36.73
C VAL A 909 15.75 3.42 35.92
N MET A 910 15.68 3.46 34.58
CA MET A 910 16.81 3.04 33.73
C MET A 910 18.04 3.93 33.90
N GLN A 911 17.88 5.26 34.08
CA GLN A 911 18.99 6.19 34.30
C GLN A 911 19.70 5.96 35.65
N GLU A 912 18.95 5.70 36.73
CA GLU A 912 19.52 5.31 38.03
C GLU A 912 20.27 3.97 37.96
N ASN A 913 19.69 2.97 37.29
CA ASN A 913 20.34 1.68 37.07
C ASN A 913 21.62 1.82 36.22
N LEU A 914 21.62 2.73 35.24
CA LEU A 914 22.79 3.00 34.39
C LEU A 914 23.94 3.66 35.18
N ALA A 915 23.62 4.51 36.15
CA ALA A 915 24.59 5.14 37.03
C ALA A 915 25.24 4.11 37.98
N ALA A 916 24.43 3.23 38.58
CA ALA A 916 24.92 2.13 39.42
C ALA A 916 25.84 1.17 38.64
N ILE A 917 25.45 0.79 37.41
CA ILE A 917 26.27 -0.06 36.53
C ILE A 917 27.60 0.62 36.16
N LYS A 918 27.62 1.95 35.96
CA LYS A 918 28.86 2.68 35.67
C LYS A 918 29.82 2.68 36.86
N ASP A 919 29.31 2.79 38.08
CA ASP A 919 30.13 2.73 39.29
C ASP A 919 30.68 1.32 39.54
N ASP A 920 29.87 0.28 39.32
CA ASP A 920 30.30 -1.12 39.38
C ASP A 920 31.39 -1.42 38.34
N MET A 921 31.25 -0.93 37.11
CA MET A 921 32.27 -1.07 36.06
C MET A 921 33.59 -0.40 36.44
N LYS A 922 33.53 0.75 37.12
CA LYS A 922 34.72 1.49 37.56
C LYS A 922 35.45 0.76 38.69
N ALA A 923 34.69 0.17 39.62
CA ALA A 923 35.24 -0.65 40.70
C ALA A 923 35.88 -1.94 40.17
N LEU A 924 35.22 -2.63 39.23
CA LEU A 924 35.72 -3.86 38.64
C LEU A 924 36.99 -3.63 37.80
N LYS A 925 37.03 -2.52 37.05
CA LYS A 925 38.23 -2.11 36.28
C LYS A 925 39.42 -1.82 37.19
N SER A 926 39.21 -1.10 38.30
CA SER A 926 40.26 -0.82 39.28
C SER A 926 40.79 -2.08 39.97
N ASN A 927 39.91 -3.07 40.22
CA ASN A 927 40.29 -4.36 40.80
C ASN A 927 41.16 -5.19 39.83
N LEU A 928 40.78 -5.23 38.55
CA LEU A 928 41.56 -5.86 37.48
C LEU A 928 42.94 -5.20 37.33
N GLU A 929 43.02 -3.87 37.32
CA GLU A 929 44.28 -3.13 37.18
C GLU A 929 45.24 -3.36 38.37
N SER A 930 44.73 -3.39 39.60
CA SER A 930 45.52 -3.67 40.82
C SER A 930 46.10 -5.08 40.86
N ARG A 931 45.32 -6.07 40.39
CA ARG A 931 45.75 -7.48 40.34
C ARG A 931 46.68 -7.79 39.19
N MET A 932 46.52 -7.13 38.04
CA MET A 932 47.51 -7.15 36.96
C MET A 932 48.86 -6.57 37.40
N LEU A 933 48.88 -5.61 38.33
CA LEU A 933 50.11 -5.03 38.89
C LEU A 933 50.88 -5.98 39.81
N HIS A 934 50.20 -6.95 40.46
CA HIS A 934 50.84 -7.97 41.31
C HIS A 934 51.49 -9.10 40.50
N VAL A 935 51.28 -9.13 39.19
CA VAL A 935 51.97 -10.02 38.26
C VAL A 935 53.32 -9.39 37.90
N ASN A 936 54.31 -9.45 38.81
CA ASN A 936 55.73 -9.45 38.42
C ASN A 936 56.71 -9.71 39.58
N LYS A 937 57.36 -10.88 39.54
CA LYS A 937 58.83 -11.00 39.43
C LYS A 937 59.34 -12.41 39.11
N GLU A 938 58.51 -13.45 39.18
CA GLU A 938 58.96 -14.83 38.88
C GLU A 938 58.13 -15.58 37.82
N GLY A 939 57.20 -14.92 37.12
CA GLY A 939 56.57 -15.48 35.92
C GLY A 939 55.63 -16.68 36.13
N GLU A 940 55.29 -17.06 37.37
CA GLU A 940 54.23 -18.05 37.63
C GLU A 940 52.94 -17.35 38.05
N MET A 941 51.94 -17.38 37.17
CA MET A 941 50.58 -16.96 37.47
C MET A 941 49.76 -18.18 37.90
N ASN A 942 49.23 -18.18 39.12
CA ASN A 942 48.36 -19.26 39.60
C ASN A 942 47.11 -19.37 38.71
N MET A 943 46.77 -20.56 38.23
CA MET A 943 45.59 -20.82 37.39
C MET A 943 44.28 -20.30 38.01
N ALA A 944 44.16 -20.32 39.34
CA ALA A 944 43.00 -19.75 40.02
C ALA A 944 42.89 -18.21 39.85
N VAL A 945 44.02 -17.52 39.74
CA VAL A 945 44.07 -16.06 39.49
C VAL A 945 43.77 -15.76 38.03
N PHE A 946 44.21 -16.61 37.10
CA PHE A 946 43.89 -16.50 35.68
C PHE A 946 42.39 -16.70 35.40
N GLU A 947 41.79 -17.74 35.97
CA GLU A 947 40.35 -18.02 35.84
C GLU A 947 39.49 -16.91 36.46
N ASP A 948 39.89 -16.36 37.61
CA ASP A 948 39.17 -15.26 38.25
C ASP A 948 39.28 -13.96 37.44
N ILE A 949 40.44 -13.66 36.85
CA ILE A 949 40.61 -12.52 35.92
C ILE A 949 39.72 -12.71 34.68
N CYS A 950 39.69 -13.91 34.09
CA CYS A 950 38.85 -14.22 32.94
C CYS A 950 37.36 -14.07 33.28
N ARG A 951 36.93 -14.53 34.45
CA ARG A 951 35.54 -14.44 34.91
C ARG A 951 35.11 -13.01 35.22
N GLN A 952 35.99 -12.20 35.83
CA GLN A 952 35.73 -10.77 36.05
C GLN A 952 35.68 -10.01 34.72
N TYR A 953 36.51 -10.38 33.74
CA TYR A 953 36.47 -9.79 32.40
C TYR A 953 35.22 -10.18 31.61
N GLU A 954 34.76 -11.44 31.70
CA GLU A 954 33.46 -11.87 31.13
C GLU A 954 32.28 -11.09 31.75
N THR A 955 32.36 -10.81 33.05
CA THR A 955 31.34 -10.01 33.75
C THR A 955 31.36 -8.56 33.24
N LEU A 956 32.55 -8.00 32.97
CA LEU A 956 32.72 -6.66 32.43
C LEU A 956 32.26 -6.54 30.96
N ILE A 957 32.42 -7.62 30.16
CA ILE A 957 31.86 -7.72 28.80
C ILE A 957 30.33 -7.77 28.85
N LYS A 958 29.75 -8.61 29.70
CA LYS A 958 28.28 -8.71 29.87
C LYS A 958 27.66 -7.40 30.35
N LEU A 959 28.32 -6.70 31.28
CA LEU A 959 27.89 -5.37 31.75
C LEU A 959 28.01 -4.29 30.66
N LYS A 960 29.00 -4.38 29.75
CA LYS A 960 29.11 -3.50 28.57
C LYS A 960 28.06 -3.79 27.49
N GLN A 961 27.72 -5.06 27.27
CA GLN A 961 26.72 -5.49 26.29
C GLN A 961 25.30 -5.01 26.64
N ASN A 962 24.99 -4.84 27.93
CA ASN A 962 23.73 -4.25 28.39
C ASN A 962 23.62 -2.73 28.18
N GLN A 963 24.65 -2.07 27.62
CA GLN A 963 24.79 -0.62 27.57
C GLN A 963 25.00 -0.09 26.14
N ASP A 964 24.47 -0.74 25.10
CA ASP A 964 24.98 -0.47 23.75
C ASP A 964 24.25 0.64 22.97
N THR A 965 25.03 1.63 22.52
CA THR A 965 24.91 2.25 21.19
C THR A 965 26.29 2.75 20.74
N GLN A 966 26.77 2.20 19.62
CA GLN A 966 27.79 2.73 18.68
C GLN A 966 29.28 2.89 19.10
N ALA A 967 29.69 2.80 20.36
CA ALA A 967 31.09 3.09 20.74
C ALA A 967 32.01 1.87 21.01
N ALA A 968 31.56 0.63 20.78
CA ALA A 968 32.31 -0.57 21.18
C ALA A 968 33.38 -1.09 20.18
N ARG A 969 33.81 -0.29 19.17
CA ARG A 969 34.82 -0.72 18.17
C ARG A 969 36.27 -0.29 18.42
N LYS A 970 36.62 0.15 19.63
CA LYS A 970 38.01 0.51 19.98
C LYS A 970 38.53 -0.24 21.21
N VAL A 971 38.50 -1.57 21.16
CA VAL A 971 39.56 -2.38 21.74
C VAL A 971 39.94 -3.38 20.66
N ASP A 972 41.16 -3.26 20.14
CA ASP A 972 41.66 -4.13 19.11
C ASP A 972 41.88 -5.54 19.70
N MET A 973 40.88 -6.41 19.54
CA MET A 973 40.93 -7.83 19.92
C MET A 973 42.19 -8.51 19.37
N LYS A 974 42.71 -8.07 18.20
CA LYS A 974 43.97 -8.58 17.63
C LYS A 974 45.19 -8.13 18.42
N SER A 975 45.21 -6.92 18.96
CA SER A 975 46.32 -6.43 19.79
C SER A 975 46.41 -7.18 21.13
N LEU A 976 45.27 -7.54 21.72
CA LEU A 976 45.23 -8.27 22.99
C LEU A 976 45.47 -9.77 22.80
N GLN A 977 44.97 -10.35 21.70
CA GLN A 977 45.34 -11.69 21.24
C GLN A 977 46.85 -11.78 20.99
N SER A 978 47.43 -10.81 20.28
CA SER A 978 48.88 -10.77 20.02
C SER A 978 49.70 -10.58 21.30
N TYR A 979 49.17 -9.89 22.32
CA TYR A 979 49.84 -9.70 23.62
C TYR A 979 49.78 -10.96 24.48
N LEU A 980 48.64 -11.65 24.55
CA LEU A 980 48.49 -12.92 25.28
C LEU A 980 49.29 -14.05 24.62
N GLU A 981 49.31 -14.12 23.28
CA GLU A 981 50.14 -15.05 22.53
C GLU A 981 51.65 -14.77 22.68
N SER A 982 52.03 -13.50 22.90
CA SER A 982 53.42 -13.09 23.13
C SER A 982 53.93 -13.45 24.54
N GLN A 983 53.07 -13.51 25.55
CA GLN A 983 53.50 -13.67 26.95
C GLN A 983 53.43 -15.13 27.44
N MET A 984 52.67 -16.02 26.79
CA MET A 984 52.47 -17.40 27.27
C MET A 984 52.50 -18.46 26.15
N PRO A 985 53.69 -18.81 25.62
CA PRO A 985 53.83 -19.73 24.49
C PRO A 985 53.48 -21.20 24.82
N HIS A 986 53.38 -21.57 26.10
CA HIS A 986 53.12 -22.94 26.54
C HIS A 986 51.67 -23.39 26.32
N LEU A 987 50.70 -22.45 26.38
CA LEU A 987 49.27 -22.72 26.19
C LEU A 987 48.89 -23.01 24.74
N LYS A 988 49.75 -22.65 23.78
CA LYS A 988 49.59 -22.96 22.35
C LYS A 988 49.66 -24.48 22.07
N LYS A 989 50.28 -25.26 22.97
CA LYS A 989 50.40 -26.72 22.86
C LYS A 989 49.18 -27.51 23.35
N GLN A 990 48.30 -26.91 24.16
CA GLN A 990 47.17 -27.64 24.79
C GLN A 990 45.79 -27.39 24.14
N GLY A 991 45.69 -26.54 23.12
CA GLY A 991 44.45 -26.38 22.32
C GLY A 991 43.27 -25.71 23.06
N GLU A 992 43.37 -25.42 24.35
CA GLU A 992 42.28 -24.82 25.14
C GLU A 992 42.00 -23.35 24.77
N LEU A 993 43.02 -22.58 24.37
CA LEU A 993 42.85 -21.17 23.98
C LEU A 993 41.94 -21.02 22.75
N HIS A 994 42.04 -21.95 21.79
CA HIS A 994 41.23 -21.94 20.58
C HIS A 994 39.77 -22.33 20.87
N ARG A 995 39.54 -23.22 21.84
CA ARG A 995 38.20 -23.66 22.25
C ARG A 995 37.43 -22.56 22.98
N VAL A 996 38.10 -21.75 23.80
CA VAL A 996 37.50 -20.60 24.49
C VAL A 996 37.20 -19.46 23.51
N LEU A 997 38.09 -19.18 22.55
CA LEU A 997 37.90 -18.14 21.53
C LEU A 997 36.83 -18.51 20.49
N SER A 998 36.75 -19.78 20.06
CA SER A 998 35.70 -20.24 19.13
C SER A 998 34.30 -20.17 19.75
N LYS A 999 34.16 -20.45 21.05
CA LYS A 999 32.89 -20.31 21.77
C LYS A 999 32.45 -18.85 21.95
N GLN A 1000 33.38 -17.90 21.88
CA GLN A 1000 33.07 -16.47 21.86
C GLN A 1000 32.66 -15.96 20.46
N TYR A 1001 33.23 -16.51 19.39
CA TYR A 1001 32.86 -16.14 18.01
C TYR A 1001 31.41 -16.57 17.67
N GLU A 1002 30.97 -17.74 18.13
CA GLU A 1002 29.58 -18.20 17.95
C GLU A 1002 28.54 -17.36 18.70
N ASN A 1003 28.90 -16.77 19.85
CA ASN A 1003 27.98 -15.94 20.63
C ASN A 1003 27.88 -14.49 20.10
N VAL A 1004 28.91 -14.00 19.40
CA VAL A 1004 28.87 -12.70 18.71
C VAL A 1004 28.02 -12.78 17.44
N ILE A 1005 28.06 -13.91 16.71
CA ILE A 1005 27.26 -14.11 15.49
C ILE A 1005 25.76 -14.27 15.80
N LYS A 1006 25.40 -14.84 16.96
CA LYS A 1006 23.98 -14.97 17.36
C LYS A 1006 23.29 -13.66 17.74
N TRP A 1007 24.03 -12.57 17.94
CA TRP A 1007 23.47 -11.26 18.34
C TRP A 1007 23.33 -10.26 17.18
N ASP A 1008 24.15 -10.37 16.13
CA ASP A 1008 23.99 -9.55 14.90
C ASP A 1008 22.68 -9.88 14.13
N ASN A 1009 22.11 -11.08 14.34
CA ASN A 1009 20.84 -11.50 13.73
C ASN A 1009 19.57 -10.88 14.36
N TYR A 1010 19.68 -10.20 15.52
CA TYR A 1010 18.51 -9.67 16.23
C TYR A 1010 18.21 -8.18 15.95
N TYR A 1011 19.15 -7.43 15.38
CA TYR A 1011 18.99 -5.98 15.20
C TYR A 1011 18.80 -5.51 13.75
N LEU A 1012 19.03 -6.37 12.75
CA LEU A 1012 18.85 -6.01 11.34
C LEU A 1012 17.50 -6.44 10.74
N SER A 1013 16.77 -7.35 11.39
CA SER A 1013 15.46 -7.83 10.92
C SER A 1013 14.27 -6.98 11.39
N GLY A 1014 14.44 -6.11 12.39
CA GLY A 1014 13.37 -5.30 12.97
C GLY A 1014 13.13 -3.94 12.31
N CYS A 1015 13.97 -3.49 11.39
CA CYS A 1015 13.87 -2.16 10.78
C CYS A 1015 13.25 -2.13 9.38
N TRP A 1016 12.84 -3.27 8.82
CA TRP A 1016 12.30 -3.33 7.46
C TRP A 1016 10.78 -3.56 7.37
N SER A 1017 10.08 -3.83 8.47
CA SER A 1017 8.63 -4.06 8.45
C SER A 1017 7.77 -2.91 9.03
N SER A 1018 8.37 -1.78 9.43
CA SER A 1018 7.62 -0.60 9.92
C SER A 1018 7.96 0.71 9.19
N PHE A 1019 8.39 0.62 7.93
CA PHE A 1019 8.49 1.76 7.01
C PHE A 1019 7.50 1.63 5.86
#